data_AF-A0A317HZK9-F1
#
_entry.id   AF-A0A317HZK9-F1
#
_cell.length_a   1.000
_cell.length_b   1.000
_cell.length_c   1.000
_cell.angle_alpha   90.00
_cell.angle_beta   90.00
_cell.angle_gamma   90.00
#
_symmetry.space_group_name_H-M   'P 1'
#
loop_
_entity.id
_entity.type
_entity.pdbx_description
1 polymer ?
#
loop_
_entity_poly.entity_id
_entity_poly.type
_entity_poly.pdbx_seq_one_letter_code
_entity_poly.pdbx_strand_id
1 'polypeptide(L)'
;LSLTKTASPNPAIVSANLTYRIVVTNNGPSPATNSTVTDSLPAGVNFVSATPTQGSCSGTTTVTCNLGTIASGSFAIANVTVIPQATGQLNNTASVTATETDPNPSDNSASVLTNVTSQSTGPSMLDPNLSVHTVVSGLSQPTSMAFLGVNDFFVLEKDTGRVKRVVNGVVQSTVLDLAVNSASERGLLGIALHPAFKKNGYVYLYWTESSTGVDSAQTADVALLGNRLDRYIWNGTSLTFDRNIIKLRSYQADANQPLRGNHNGGVVRFGFDGKLYLFMGDNGRRGLLQNATNGPVPDDQFGGPDPDNAHLTGVILRFNDDGTTPADNPFFNANTSFTGEAAANIKKVYAYGVRNSFGMVFDPLSGNLWTEENGDDCCDEINRVVPGFNGGWVQVIGPISRIADYKQIETTYGSRDLQQLRWSPTLIADTPQLALSRLFMLPGAVYTDPEFTWRYAVAPATIGFVQGRGIGPQFEGDLFVGASRTFLSGGYLFRLRLTGDRQHLSFSDPRLADKVSDNVDKFDVTESETLLIGKDFGITTDIETSPNGTLFVVSNSNSSVYEITGNQPSVYVANLNGAQEVPANNSTATGTAILLLSPDETSARVSLNFTGITSETAAHIHGPGAAGAIAPVLFTLPQGNIGEFSISLSPNDVQNLKNGLLYVDIHSNAVPTGEIRGQFATSASASSVQFNAASYSASESAGEAVLTVTRIGNTANPAVVTYQTIDDPTLVRCDVFNGIAYPRCDYTTTFNTLSFAAGETVKSFSVPITDDGYAEGNETFAVALVSATGANLGPSSTATVTIRDNEVVNGPVNPISTTPFFVRQHYLDFLAREPESNEPWSAVLNNCSDVNNNPACDRVTVSAAFLGSPEFQIKGYFAYRFYKLAFNRLPTFNEISVDMSSLTGQTPAEVFQKKSQFTNAFVLRPEFVSMYGGMTNSQYVNALMNRYTLSQITTPDPTDPNGTNKVTLTTADLTNQLTAGTLTRAQVLRAIADSDQVFNIEFNPAFVAMQYYGYLRRTPEPAGYNAWLAYLNAHPTDYRTMVNGFLNSVEYQLRFGTVMSP
;
A
#
# COMPACT_ATOMS: atom_id res chain seq x y z
N LEU A 1 9.87 -54.47 -4.54
CA LEU A 1 10.57 -53.22 -4.90
C LEU A 1 9.51 -52.27 -5.44
N SER A 2 9.84 -51.00 -5.64
CA SER A 2 9.04 -50.06 -6.41
C SER A 2 9.96 -48.94 -6.88
N LEU A 3 9.69 -48.36 -8.03
CA LEU A 3 10.50 -47.29 -8.63
C LEU A 3 9.64 -46.05 -8.88
N THR A 4 10.13 -44.88 -8.46
CA THR A 4 9.60 -43.58 -8.88
C THR A 4 10.66 -42.79 -9.63
N LYS A 5 10.21 -41.93 -10.55
CA LYS A 5 11.10 -41.14 -11.40
C LYS A 5 10.53 -39.74 -11.62
N THR A 6 11.35 -38.73 -11.34
CA THR A 6 11.03 -37.31 -11.57
C THR A 6 12.10 -36.66 -12.45
N ALA A 7 11.79 -35.48 -12.99
CA ALA A 7 12.68 -34.69 -13.83
C ALA A 7 12.69 -33.24 -13.33
N SER A 8 13.88 -32.66 -13.17
CA SER A 8 14.02 -31.26 -12.74
C SER A 8 15.18 -30.58 -13.50
N PRO A 9 14.97 -29.38 -14.07
CA PRO A 9 13.69 -28.66 -14.14
C PRO A 9 12.69 -29.31 -15.11
N ASN A 10 11.39 -29.11 -14.86
CA ASN A 10 10.31 -29.47 -15.77
C ASN A 10 9.34 -28.27 -15.91
N PRO A 11 9.25 -27.60 -17.09
CA PRO A 11 9.95 -27.92 -18.33
C PRO A 11 11.48 -27.74 -18.25
N ALA A 12 12.21 -28.56 -19.00
CA ALA A 12 13.64 -28.47 -19.20
C ALA A 12 14.00 -27.42 -20.25
N ILE A 13 15.25 -26.95 -20.25
CA ILE A 13 15.74 -25.95 -21.20
C ILE A 13 16.77 -26.60 -22.13
N VAL A 14 16.70 -26.27 -23.43
CA VAL A 14 17.74 -26.64 -24.38
C VAL A 14 19.11 -26.16 -23.89
N SER A 15 20.12 -27.03 -23.99
CA SER A 15 21.49 -26.75 -23.59
C SER A 15 21.74 -26.50 -22.09
N ALA A 16 20.74 -26.72 -21.22
CA ALA A 16 20.90 -26.69 -19.77
C ALA A 16 20.86 -28.10 -19.17
N ASN A 17 21.34 -28.24 -17.93
CA ASN A 17 21.26 -29.51 -17.20
C ASN A 17 19.80 -29.85 -16.87
N LEU A 18 19.40 -31.07 -17.19
CA LEU A 18 18.18 -31.74 -16.77
C LEU A 18 18.58 -32.96 -15.93
N THR A 19 18.06 -33.08 -14.71
CA THR A 19 18.33 -34.22 -13.83
C THR A 19 17.10 -35.09 -13.69
N TYR A 20 17.23 -36.37 -14.02
CA TYR A 20 16.27 -37.41 -13.67
C TYR A 20 16.63 -37.99 -12.30
N ARG A 21 15.71 -37.90 -11.35
CA ARG A 21 15.85 -38.51 -10.02
C ARG A 21 15.07 -39.80 -9.98
N ILE A 22 15.76 -40.92 -9.77
CA ILE A 22 15.18 -42.27 -9.73
C ILE A 22 15.28 -42.76 -8.29
N VAL A 23 14.15 -43.10 -7.67
CA VAL A 23 14.10 -43.64 -6.31
C VAL A 23 13.62 -45.08 -6.37
N VAL A 24 14.40 -45.99 -5.78
CA VAL A 24 14.05 -47.40 -5.64
C VAL A 24 13.76 -47.69 -4.18
N THR A 25 12.55 -48.15 -3.87
CA THR A 25 12.13 -48.50 -2.51
C THR A 25 11.94 -50.00 -2.37
N ASN A 26 12.38 -50.56 -1.25
CA ASN A 26 12.09 -51.93 -0.88
C ASN A 26 10.91 -52.01 0.11
N ASN A 27 9.71 -52.18 -0.43
CA ASN A 27 8.48 -52.38 0.34
C ASN A 27 8.32 -53.82 0.88
N GLY A 28 9.23 -54.73 0.53
CA GLY A 28 9.16 -56.13 0.94
C GLY A 28 9.68 -56.35 2.37
N PRO A 29 9.29 -57.46 3.01
CA PRO A 29 9.76 -57.81 4.35
C PRO A 29 11.22 -58.32 4.37
N SER A 30 11.77 -58.67 3.21
CA SER A 30 13.16 -59.16 3.04
C SER A 30 14.05 -58.08 2.41
N PRO A 31 15.36 -58.03 2.70
CA PRO A 31 16.31 -57.23 1.94
C PRO A 31 16.29 -57.60 0.45
N ALA A 32 16.38 -56.60 -0.43
CA ALA A 32 16.54 -56.80 -1.87
C ALA A 32 18.04 -56.74 -2.21
N THR A 33 18.62 -57.83 -2.70
CA THR A 33 20.05 -57.97 -3.00
C THR A 33 20.32 -57.92 -4.49
N ASN A 34 21.52 -57.45 -4.87
CA ASN A 34 21.90 -57.19 -6.25
C ASN A 34 20.88 -56.31 -7.00
N SER A 35 20.36 -55.30 -6.31
CA SER A 35 19.43 -54.35 -6.90
C SER A 35 20.13 -53.53 -7.99
N THR A 36 19.59 -53.52 -9.19
CA THR A 36 20.17 -52.84 -10.35
C THR A 36 19.11 -52.03 -11.08
N VAL A 37 19.34 -50.72 -11.22
CA VAL A 37 18.52 -49.81 -12.02
C VAL A 37 19.06 -49.74 -13.45
N THR A 38 18.18 -49.80 -14.44
CA THR A 38 18.48 -49.56 -15.85
C THR A 38 17.65 -48.37 -16.33
N ASP A 39 18.30 -47.31 -16.79
CA ASP A 39 17.66 -46.10 -17.31
C ASP A 39 18.06 -45.87 -18.78
N SER A 40 17.11 -46.01 -19.69
CA SER A 40 17.33 -45.79 -21.12
C SER A 40 17.05 -44.33 -21.47
N LEU A 41 18.13 -43.56 -21.72
CA LEU A 41 18.02 -42.13 -22.00
C LEU A 41 17.34 -41.90 -23.36
N PRO A 42 16.43 -40.92 -23.46
CA PRO A 42 15.74 -40.60 -24.70
C PRO A 42 16.72 -40.07 -25.75
N ALA A 43 16.38 -40.22 -27.03
CA ALA A 43 17.13 -39.56 -28.10
C ALA A 43 17.07 -38.03 -27.94
N GLY A 44 18.12 -37.32 -28.37
CA GLY A 44 18.17 -35.86 -28.29
C GLY A 44 18.66 -35.29 -26.96
N VAL A 45 19.30 -36.10 -26.11
CA VAL A 45 20.01 -35.62 -24.92
C VAL A 45 21.48 -36.04 -24.92
N ASN A 46 22.36 -35.22 -24.35
CA ASN A 46 23.75 -35.58 -24.06
C ASN A 46 23.88 -35.97 -22.59
N PHE A 47 24.46 -37.13 -22.28
CA PHE A 47 24.74 -37.52 -20.90
C PHE A 47 25.82 -36.63 -20.26
N VAL A 48 25.63 -36.27 -18.99
CA VAL A 48 26.58 -35.51 -18.19
C VAL A 48 27.15 -36.37 -17.06
N SER A 49 26.29 -36.90 -16.19
CA SER A 49 26.70 -37.68 -15.03
C SER A 49 25.59 -38.59 -14.50
N ALA A 50 25.98 -39.61 -13.74
CA ALA A 50 25.05 -40.46 -12.99
C ALA A 50 25.64 -40.73 -11.60
N THR A 51 24.92 -40.33 -10.55
CA THR A 51 25.40 -40.40 -9.17
C THR A 51 24.36 -41.10 -8.29
N PRO A 52 24.63 -42.32 -7.80
CA PRO A 52 23.76 -43.01 -6.87
C PRO A 52 24.09 -42.69 -5.41
N THR A 53 23.14 -42.92 -4.50
CA THR A 53 23.37 -42.82 -3.04
C THR A 53 24.16 -44.00 -2.49
N GLN A 54 24.12 -45.15 -3.18
CA GLN A 54 24.90 -46.34 -2.87
C GLN A 54 25.29 -47.09 -4.14
N GLY A 55 26.44 -47.75 -4.10
CA GLY A 55 26.97 -48.47 -5.26
C GLY A 55 27.52 -47.55 -6.34
N SER A 56 27.34 -47.91 -7.62
CA SER A 56 27.95 -47.19 -8.75
C SER A 56 27.10 -47.25 -10.01
N CYS A 57 27.11 -46.17 -10.80
CA CYS A 57 26.48 -46.10 -12.12
C CYS A 57 27.51 -46.13 -13.26
N SER A 58 27.12 -46.67 -14.41
CA SER A 58 27.92 -46.69 -15.65
C SER A 58 27.03 -46.60 -16.89
N GLY A 59 27.62 -46.23 -18.05
CA GLY A 59 26.90 -46.08 -19.32
C GLY A 59 26.53 -44.62 -19.65
N THR A 60 26.20 -44.35 -20.92
CA THR A 60 25.94 -43.01 -21.45
C THR A 60 24.67 -42.89 -22.29
N THR A 61 24.15 -43.99 -22.84
CA THR A 61 22.86 -44.05 -23.55
C THR A 61 21.85 -44.91 -22.79
N THR A 62 22.33 -46.01 -22.20
CA THR A 62 21.63 -46.75 -21.14
C THR A 62 22.49 -46.69 -19.90
N VAL A 63 21.99 -46.02 -18.87
CA VAL A 63 22.67 -45.87 -17.59
C VAL A 63 22.27 -47.04 -16.70
N THR A 64 23.25 -47.81 -16.24
CA THR A 64 23.04 -48.95 -15.32
C THR A 64 23.66 -48.61 -13.96
N CYS A 65 22.84 -48.58 -12.92
CA CYS A 65 23.26 -48.32 -11.54
C CYS A 65 23.13 -49.59 -10.71
N ASN A 66 24.27 -50.15 -10.30
CA ASN A 66 24.32 -51.28 -9.38
C ASN A 66 24.23 -50.74 -7.96
N LEU A 67 23.06 -50.87 -7.32
CA LEU A 67 22.76 -50.33 -6.00
C LEU A 67 23.11 -51.30 -4.87
N GLY A 68 23.36 -52.58 -5.15
CA GLY A 68 23.73 -53.57 -4.15
C GLY A 68 22.54 -54.04 -3.31
N THR A 69 22.65 -54.05 -1.98
CA THR A 69 21.56 -54.47 -1.10
C THR A 69 20.75 -53.28 -0.61
N ILE A 70 19.43 -53.32 -0.75
CA ILE A 70 18.47 -52.37 -0.17
C ILE A 70 17.70 -53.10 0.95
N ALA A 71 17.93 -52.68 2.19
CA ALA A 71 17.27 -53.29 3.35
C ALA A 71 15.73 -53.14 3.28
N SER A 72 15.00 -54.01 3.98
CA SER A 72 13.54 -53.92 4.09
C SER A 72 13.13 -52.55 4.62
N GLY A 73 12.15 -51.92 3.97
CA GLY A 73 11.67 -50.57 4.29
C GLY A 73 12.63 -49.43 3.91
N SER A 74 13.78 -49.72 3.30
CA SER A 74 14.77 -48.71 2.87
C SER A 74 14.65 -48.38 1.38
N PHE A 75 15.36 -47.34 0.96
CA PHE A 75 15.41 -46.91 -0.44
C PHE A 75 16.84 -46.55 -0.88
N ALA A 76 17.06 -46.50 -2.19
CA ALA A 76 18.28 -45.98 -2.81
C ALA A 76 17.92 -45.07 -3.99
N ILE A 77 18.74 -44.06 -4.25
CA ILE A 77 18.47 -43.04 -5.29
C ILE A 77 19.58 -43.09 -6.34
N ALA A 78 19.23 -42.91 -7.61
CA ALA A 78 20.14 -42.64 -8.70
C ALA A 78 19.74 -41.34 -9.42
N ASN A 79 20.62 -40.34 -9.42
CA ASN A 79 20.40 -39.10 -10.16
C ASN A 79 21.20 -39.14 -11.46
N VAL A 80 20.51 -38.97 -12.58
CA VAL A 80 21.08 -39.02 -13.93
C VAL A 80 20.90 -37.64 -14.58
N THR A 81 22.01 -36.94 -14.82
CA THR A 81 22.00 -35.61 -15.42
C THR A 81 22.33 -35.69 -16.91
N VAL A 82 21.51 -35.01 -17.71
CA VAL A 82 21.62 -34.90 -19.17
C VAL A 82 21.46 -33.46 -19.63
N ILE A 83 21.78 -33.18 -20.90
CA ILE A 83 21.56 -31.88 -21.55
C ILE A 83 20.67 -32.08 -22.78
N PRO A 84 19.41 -31.61 -22.77
CA PRO A 84 18.54 -31.63 -23.95
C PRO A 84 19.14 -30.82 -25.11
N GLN A 85 19.04 -31.33 -26.33
CA GLN A 85 19.65 -30.71 -27.53
C GLN A 85 18.65 -29.91 -28.39
N ALA A 86 17.35 -30.12 -28.21
CA ALA A 86 16.30 -29.44 -28.97
C ALA A 86 15.01 -29.31 -28.16
N THR A 87 14.13 -28.40 -28.57
CA THR A 87 12.79 -28.29 -28.01
C THR A 87 11.95 -29.52 -28.38
N GLY A 88 10.94 -29.83 -27.56
CA GLY A 88 10.08 -31.00 -27.77
C GLY A 88 9.75 -31.71 -26.48
N GLN A 89 9.53 -33.02 -26.54
CA GLN A 89 9.24 -33.85 -25.37
C GLN A 89 10.27 -34.97 -25.24
N LEU A 90 10.74 -35.19 -24.02
CA LEU A 90 11.63 -36.29 -23.66
C LEU A 90 10.85 -37.28 -22.79
N ASN A 91 10.69 -38.52 -23.26
CA ASN A 91 10.13 -39.60 -22.45
C ASN A 91 11.27 -40.50 -21.98
N ASN A 92 11.53 -40.54 -20.67
CA ASN A 92 12.63 -41.31 -20.10
C ASN A 92 12.09 -42.36 -19.13
N THR A 93 12.49 -43.62 -19.32
CA THR A 93 12.00 -44.77 -18.58
C THR A 93 13.15 -45.46 -17.86
N ALA A 94 12.98 -45.69 -16.55
CA ALA A 94 13.88 -46.50 -15.75
C ALA A 94 13.16 -47.71 -15.16
N SER A 95 13.88 -48.83 -15.03
CA SER A 95 13.40 -50.05 -14.39
C SER A 95 14.41 -50.56 -13.36
N VAL A 96 13.94 -51.36 -12.40
CA VAL A 96 14.77 -52.01 -11.37
C VAL A 96 14.56 -53.51 -11.34
N THR A 97 15.64 -54.25 -11.11
CA THR A 97 15.62 -55.68 -10.80
C THR A 97 16.41 -55.98 -9.53
N ALA A 98 16.12 -57.11 -8.89
CA ALA A 98 16.89 -57.66 -7.76
C ALA A 98 16.84 -59.19 -7.79
N THR A 99 17.56 -59.84 -6.87
CA THR A 99 17.66 -61.30 -6.79
C THR A 99 16.36 -61.94 -6.27
N GLU A 100 15.73 -61.28 -5.30
CA GLU A 100 14.51 -61.73 -4.65
C GLU A 100 13.28 -61.51 -5.56
N THR A 101 12.28 -62.39 -5.45
CA THR A 101 11.05 -62.27 -6.23
C THR A 101 10.18 -61.14 -5.71
N ASP A 102 9.84 -60.23 -6.61
CA ASP A 102 8.89 -59.16 -6.34
C ASP A 102 7.45 -59.63 -6.65
N PRO A 103 6.53 -59.64 -5.66
CA PRO A 103 5.14 -59.99 -5.92
C PRO A 103 4.40 -58.96 -6.80
N ASN A 104 4.91 -57.73 -6.93
CA ASN A 104 4.33 -56.71 -7.79
C ASN A 104 5.35 -56.23 -8.84
N PRO A 105 5.54 -56.91 -9.98
CA PRO A 105 6.49 -56.44 -10.98
C PRO A 105 6.07 -55.14 -11.69
N SER A 106 4.82 -54.69 -11.52
CA SER A 106 4.28 -53.53 -12.25
C SER A 106 4.79 -52.18 -11.74
N ASP A 107 5.26 -52.11 -10.50
CA ASP A 107 5.84 -50.90 -9.89
C ASP A 107 7.37 -50.86 -10.00
N ASN A 108 8.00 -51.84 -10.66
CA ASN A 108 9.44 -51.90 -10.88
C ASN A 108 9.93 -51.07 -12.09
N SER A 109 9.05 -50.28 -12.70
CA SER A 109 9.39 -49.38 -13.80
C SER A 109 8.61 -48.07 -13.69
N ALA A 110 9.24 -46.95 -14.04
CA ALA A 110 8.58 -45.65 -14.11
C ALA A 110 9.10 -44.85 -15.31
N SER A 111 8.21 -44.04 -15.88
CA SER A 111 8.50 -43.15 -17.00
C SER A 111 8.15 -41.71 -16.61
N VAL A 112 8.92 -40.74 -17.08
CA VAL A 112 8.62 -39.32 -16.94
C VAL A 112 8.67 -38.64 -18.31
N LEU A 113 7.65 -37.86 -18.61
CA LEU A 113 7.57 -37.02 -19.81
C LEU A 113 7.99 -35.60 -19.43
N THR A 114 9.07 -35.10 -20.03
CA THR A 114 9.61 -33.76 -19.77
C THR A 114 9.47 -32.89 -21.02
N ASN A 115 8.79 -31.75 -20.90
CA ASN A 115 8.75 -30.76 -21.97
C ASN A 115 10.08 -30.01 -22.02
N VAL A 116 10.61 -29.72 -23.21
CA VAL A 116 11.85 -28.97 -23.42
C VAL A 116 11.55 -27.68 -24.17
N THR A 117 11.92 -26.54 -23.60
CA THR A 117 11.74 -25.20 -24.16
C THR A 117 13.07 -24.55 -24.50
N SER A 118 13.04 -23.52 -25.35
CA SER A 118 14.20 -22.67 -25.59
C SER A 118 14.53 -21.84 -24.35
N GLN A 119 15.77 -21.34 -24.26
CA GLN A 119 16.14 -20.36 -23.26
C GLN A 119 15.32 -19.07 -23.44
N SER A 120 14.78 -18.54 -22.34
CA SER A 120 14.00 -17.29 -22.36
C SER A 120 14.90 -16.07 -22.59
N THR A 121 14.35 -15.03 -23.24
CA THR A 121 15.04 -13.76 -23.49
C THR A 121 14.73 -12.68 -22.45
N GLY A 122 13.88 -12.98 -21.46
CA GLY A 122 13.48 -12.05 -20.40
C GLY A 122 12.11 -12.41 -19.81
N PRO A 123 11.63 -11.64 -18.82
CA PRO A 123 10.34 -11.90 -18.19
C PRO A 123 9.19 -11.78 -19.18
N SER A 124 8.12 -12.54 -18.94
CA SER A 124 6.88 -12.46 -19.70
C SER A 124 5.65 -12.65 -18.80
N MET A 125 4.56 -11.99 -19.17
CA MET A 125 3.25 -12.16 -18.53
C MET A 125 2.46 -13.27 -19.24
N LEU A 126 1.72 -14.04 -18.46
CA LEU A 126 0.81 -15.09 -18.95
C LEU A 126 -0.62 -14.56 -19.13
N ASP A 127 -1.00 -13.54 -18.37
CA ASP A 127 -2.25 -12.82 -18.58
C ASP A 127 -2.13 -11.88 -19.79
N PRO A 128 -2.99 -12.00 -20.82
CA PRO A 128 -2.91 -11.17 -22.03
C PRO A 128 -3.21 -9.69 -21.79
N ASN A 129 -3.74 -9.32 -20.61
CA ASN A 129 -4.01 -7.94 -20.23
C ASN A 129 -2.86 -7.27 -19.49
N LEU A 130 -1.78 -8.01 -19.19
CA LEU A 130 -0.61 -7.50 -18.53
C LEU A 130 0.58 -7.52 -19.49
N SER A 131 1.44 -6.52 -19.33
CA SER A 131 2.72 -6.46 -20.02
C SER A 131 3.83 -6.17 -19.03
N VAL A 132 5.05 -6.61 -19.34
CA VAL A 132 6.23 -6.37 -18.51
C VAL A 132 7.30 -5.68 -19.34
N HIS A 133 7.96 -4.69 -18.76
CA HIS A 133 9.10 -4.02 -19.38
C HIS A 133 10.19 -3.72 -18.37
N THR A 134 11.42 -3.55 -18.86
CA THR A 134 12.57 -3.22 -18.01
C THR A 134 12.61 -1.72 -17.74
N VAL A 135 12.61 -1.33 -16.47
CA VAL A 135 12.70 0.07 -16.03
C VAL A 135 14.15 0.52 -15.96
N VAL A 136 14.99 -0.31 -15.34
CA VAL A 136 16.44 -0.07 -15.19
C VAL A 136 17.15 -1.42 -15.15
N SER A 137 18.35 -1.48 -15.70
CA SER A 137 19.20 -2.67 -15.73
C SER A 137 20.66 -2.33 -15.41
N GLY A 138 21.49 -3.35 -15.23
CA GLY A 138 22.92 -3.20 -14.90
C GLY A 138 23.18 -2.92 -13.42
N LEU A 139 22.23 -3.23 -12.55
CA LEU A 139 22.38 -3.14 -11.09
C LEU A 139 23.21 -4.31 -10.56
N SER A 140 24.02 -4.09 -9.52
CA SER A 140 24.78 -5.15 -8.86
C SER A 140 23.91 -5.88 -7.82
N GLN A 141 23.49 -7.11 -8.12
CA GLN A 141 22.68 -7.95 -7.22
C GLN A 141 21.56 -7.18 -6.49
N PRO A 142 20.60 -6.56 -7.19
CA PRO A 142 19.60 -5.73 -6.53
C PRO A 142 18.70 -6.57 -5.60
N THR A 143 18.28 -5.98 -4.48
CA THR A 143 17.48 -6.66 -3.44
C THR A 143 16.12 -6.01 -3.27
N SER A 144 16.05 -4.89 -2.55
CA SER A 144 14.80 -4.19 -2.26
C SER A 144 14.75 -2.77 -2.82
N MET A 145 13.55 -2.21 -2.94
CA MET A 145 13.31 -0.86 -3.43
C MET A 145 12.28 -0.11 -2.57
N ALA A 146 12.29 1.23 -2.67
CA ALA A 146 11.29 2.06 -2.02
C ALA A 146 11.00 3.33 -2.81
N PHE A 147 9.72 3.62 -3.06
CA PHE A 147 9.29 4.78 -3.85
C PHE A 147 9.34 6.08 -3.05
N LEU A 148 9.97 7.10 -3.64
CA LEU A 148 9.87 8.51 -3.22
C LEU A 148 8.76 9.24 -3.99
N GLY A 149 8.42 8.74 -5.18
CA GLY A 149 7.35 9.22 -6.05
C GLY A 149 7.13 8.25 -7.23
N VAL A 150 6.19 8.57 -8.13
CA VAL A 150 5.75 7.66 -9.22
C VAL A 150 6.90 7.05 -10.02
N ASN A 151 7.93 7.84 -10.36
CA ASN A 151 9.10 7.39 -11.13
C ASN A 151 10.43 7.70 -10.41
N ASP A 152 10.41 7.85 -9.09
CA ASP A 152 11.57 8.18 -8.27
C ASP A 152 11.64 7.21 -7.10
N PHE A 153 12.68 6.38 -7.05
CA PHE A 153 12.80 5.35 -6.04
C PHE A 153 14.26 5.06 -5.67
N PHE A 154 14.44 4.54 -4.47
CA PHE A 154 15.69 3.89 -4.07
C PHE A 154 15.66 2.42 -4.47
N VAL A 155 16.81 1.87 -4.86
CA VAL A 155 17.05 0.43 -5.02
C VAL A 155 18.39 0.06 -4.39
N LEU A 156 18.42 -1.05 -3.66
CA LEU A 156 19.59 -1.53 -2.94
C LEU A 156 20.43 -2.45 -3.83
N GLU A 157 21.76 -2.39 -3.70
CA GLU A 157 22.70 -3.35 -4.26
C GLU A 157 23.31 -4.20 -3.14
N LYS A 158 23.07 -5.52 -3.18
CA LYS A 158 23.42 -6.44 -2.09
C LYS A 158 24.90 -6.47 -1.77
N ASP A 159 25.74 -6.56 -2.80
CA ASP A 159 27.16 -6.90 -2.69
C ASP A 159 28.10 -5.70 -2.65
N THR A 160 27.63 -4.55 -3.13
CA THR A 160 28.36 -3.27 -3.06
C THR A 160 27.92 -2.41 -1.88
N GLY A 161 26.85 -2.78 -1.17
CA GLY A 161 26.30 -2.01 -0.06
C GLY A 161 25.77 -0.63 -0.47
N ARG A 162 25.47 -0.43 -1.75
CA ARG A 162 25.04 0.86 -2.30
C ARG A 162 23.53 1.00 -2.32
N VAL A 163 23.07 2.18 -1.95
CA VAL A 163 21.71 2.64 -2.22
C VAL A 163 21.74 3.50 -3.49
N LYS A 164 21.10 3.05 -4.56
CA LYS A 164 20.96 3.79 -5.82
C LYS A 164 19.65 4.57 -5.82
N ARG A 165 19.66 5.79 -6.33
CA ARG A 165 18.43 6.53 -6.66
C ARG A 165 18.18 6.45 -8.17
N VAL A 166 16.99 5.99 -8.55
CA VAL A 166 16.55 5.89 -9.93
C VAL A 166 15.43 6.89 -10.16
N VAL A 167 15.57 7.72 -11.20
CA VAL A 167 14.55 8.68 -11.60
C VAL A 167 14.27 8.51 -13.09
N ASN A 168 13.00 8.30 -13.44
CA ASN A 168 12.54 8.06 -14.81
C ASN A 168 13.33 6.95 -15.53
N GLY A 169 13.55 5.83 -14.83
CA GLY A 169 14.27 4.66 -15.37
C GLY A 169 15.80 4.81 -15.46
N VAL A 170 16.37 5.92 -14.96
CA VAL A 170 17.82 6.18 -15.01
C VAL A 170 18.40 6.29 -13.61
N VAL A 171 19.49 5.54 -13.34
CA VAL A 171 20.28 5.69 -12.11
C VAL A 171 20.89 7.08 -12.07
N GLN A 172 20.42 7.92 -11.14
CA GLN A 172 20.88 9.31 -10.98
C GLN A 172 22.13 9.39 -10.10
N SER A 173 22.13 8.65 -8.99
CA SER A 173 23.21 8.73 -8.00
C SER A 173 23.30 7.47 -7.13
N THR A 174 24.44 7.32 -6.46
CA THR A 174 24.58 6.49 -5.27
C THR A 174 24.44 7.41 -4.06
N VAL A 175 23.42 7.20 -3.23
CA VAL A 175 23.09 8.09 -2.10
C VAL A 175 23.67 7.63 -0.77
N LEU A 176 24.13 6.38 -0.72
CA LEU A 176 24.81 5.73 0.41
C LEU A 176 25.65 4.56 -0.11
N ASP A 177 26.77 4.29 0.54
CA ASP A 177 27.67 3.16 0.28
C ASP A 177 28.15 2.62 1.65
N LEU A 178 27.80 1.38 1.96
CA LEU A 178 28.08 0.70 3.24
C LEU A 178 29.02 -0.48 3.01
N ALA A 179 30.01 -0.66 3.87
CA ALA A 179 30.89 -1.81 3.83
C ALA A 179 30.16 -3.10 4.23
N VAL A 180 29.65 -3.84 3.25
CA VAL A 180 28.79 -5.02 3.49
C VAL A 180 29.56 -6.34 3.47
N ASN A 181 29.13 -7.29 4.29
CA ASN A 181 29.47 -8.68 4.06
C ASN A 181 28.39 -9.32 3.17
N SER A 182 28.76 -9.77 1.98
CA SER A 182 27.82 -10.26 0.97
C SER A 182 27.83 -11.78 0.76
N ALA A 183 28.54 -12.51 1.64
CA ALA A 183 28.65 -13.97 1.53
C ALA A 183 27.28 -14.64 1.71
N SER A 184 26.90 -15.49 0.75
CA SER A 184 25.59 -16.17 0.70
C SER A 184 24.41 -15.18 0.66
N GLU A 185 23.48 -15.21 1.62
CA GLU A 185 22.28 -14.36 1.65
C GLU A 185 22.53 -12.98 2.26
N ARG A 186 23.73 -12.75 2.81
CA ARG A 186 24.10 -11.48 3.48
C ARG A 186 24.30 -10.34 2.50
N GLY A 187 24.25 -9.11 3.00
CA GLY A 187 24.53 -7.91 2.22
C GLY A 187 23.67 -6.73 2.68
N LEU A 188 23.39 -5.81 1.76
CA LEU A 188 22.35 -4.80 1.94
C LEU A 188 21.01 -5.35 1.43
N LEU A 189 20.05 -5.56 2.33
CA LEU A 189 18.91 -6.44 2.06
C LEU A 189 17.57 -5.71 2.09
N GLY A 190 17.22 -5.06 3.21
CA GLY A 190 15.90 -4.45 3.39
C GLY A 190 15.91 -2.94 3.43
N ILE A 191 14.88 -2.31 2.88
CA ILE A 191 14.62 -0.86 2.99
C ILE A 191 13.15 -0.60 3.36
N ALA A 192 12.92 0.36 4.26
CA ALA A 192 11.59 0.91 4.53
C ALA A 192 11.68 2.43 4.73
N LEU A 193 10.74 3.15 4.14
CA LEU A 193 10.56 4.57 4.44
C LEU A 193 9.62 4.71 5.63
N HIS A 194 9.89 5.69 6.49
CA HIS A 194 8.96 6.05 7.56
C HIS A 194 7.60 6.48 6.98
N PRO A 195 6.45 6.20 7.64
CA PRO A 195 5.14 6.66 7.15
C PRO A 195 5.09 8.17 6.90
N ALA A 196 5.70 8.96 7.80
CA ALA A 196 5.91 10.41 7.64
C ALA A 196 7.20 10.80 6.86
N PHE A 197 7.69 9.99 5.92
CA PHE A 197 8.98 10.20 5.22
C PHE A 197 9.12 11.59 4.58
N LYS A 198 8.04 12.12 3.99
CA LYS A 198 8.07 13.48 3.40
C LYS A 198 8.41 14.58 4.42
N LYS A 199 8.12 14.34 5.70
CA LYS A 199 8.35 15.29 6.80
C LYS A 199 9.72 15.08 7.45
N ASN A 200 10.06 13.83 7.78
CA ASN A 200 11.27 13.53 8.56
C ASN A 200 12.45 12.99 7.74
N GLY A 201 12.22 12.52 6.51
CA GLY A 201 13.24 11.91 5.66
C GLY A 201 13.79 10.58 6.18
N TYR A 202 13.13 9.92 7.14
CA TYR A 202 13.68 8.72 7.78
C TYR A 202 13.60 7.49 6.88
N VAL A 203 14.74 6.83 6.72
CA VAL A 203 14.92 5.58 5.95
C VAL A 203 15.56 4.53 6.83
N TYR A 204 14.98 3.33 6.86
CA TYR A 204 15.47 2.20 7.64
C TYR A 204 16.10 1.18 6.71
N LEU A 205 17.32 0.76 7.02
CA LEU A 205 18.07 -0.22 6.22
C LEU A 205 18.46 -1.42 7.08
N TYR A 206 18.16 -2.62 6.58
CA TYR A 206 18.68 -3.87 7.13
C TYR A 206 19.85 -4.37 6.29
N TRP A 207 21.00 -4.59 6.94
CA TRP A 207 22.24 -4.96 6.27
C TRP A 207 23.20 -5.73 7.16
N THR A 208 24.13 -6.47 6.54
CA THR A 208 25.21 -7.18 7.24
C THR A 208 26.52 -6.40 7.15
N GLU A 209 27.06 -5.98 8.29
CA GLU A 209 28.31 -5.24 8.40
C GLU A 209 29.53 -6.12 8.16
N SER A 210 30.42 -5.69 7.25
CA SER A 210 31.75 -6.28 7.09
C SER A 210 32.67 -5.85 8.23
N SER A 211 33.31 -6.82 8.88
CA SER A 211 34.27 -6.54 9.95
C SER A 211 35.59 -5.93 9.45
N THR A 212 35.81 -5.89 8.13
CA THR A 212 37.04 -5.34 7.52
C THR A 212 36.95 -3.85 7.21
N GLY A 213 35.77 -3.24 7.31
CA GLY A 213 35.52 -1.86 6.92
C GLY A 213 35.43 -1.62 5.40
N VAL A 214 35.44 -2.69 4.60
CA VAL A 214 35.19 -2.68 3.15
C VAL A 214 34.31 -3.87 2.76
N ASP A 215 33.73 -3.86 1.56
CA ASP A 215 32.92 -4.97 1.06
C ASP A 215 33.70 -6.30 1.08
N SER A 216 33.08 -7.36 1.58
CA SER A 216 33.68 -8.69 1.61
C SER A 216 32.67 -9.79 1.32
N ALA A 217 33.07 -10.74 0.47
CA ALA A 217 32.33 -11.98 0.23
C ALA A 217 32.86 -13.15 1.09
N GLN A 218 33.81 -12.91 2.01
CA GLN A 218 34.34 -13.96 2.88
C GLN A 218 33.39 -14.23 4.04
N THR A 219 33.09 -15.50 4.31
CA THR A 219 32.10 -15.86 5.35
C THR A 219 32.51 -15.43 6.75
N ALA A 220 33.81 -15.35 7.04
CA ALA A 220 34.37 -15.02 8.35
C ALA A 220 34.55 -13.51 8.61
N ASP A 221 34.43 -12.67 7.58
CA ASP A 221 34.65 -11.22 7.69
C ASP A 221 33.42 -10.50 8.31
N VAL A 222 32.93 -10.99 9.44
CA VAL A 222 31.72 -10.49 10.10
C VAL A 222 31.82 -10.69 11.62
N ALA A 223 31.25 -9.77 12.41
CA ALA A 223 31.10 -9.94 13.85
C ALA A 223 29.87 -10.82 14.18
N LEU A 224 29.82 -11.44 15.37
CA LEU A 224 28.65 -12.24 15.79
C LEU A 224 27.33 -11.46 15.64
N LEU A 225 27.28 -10.24 16.16
CA LEU A 225 26.17 -9.30 15.99
C LEU A 225 26.44 -8.34 14.83
N GLY A 226 26.52 -8.89 13.62
CA GLY A 226 26.84 -8.16 12.39
C GLY A 226 25.64 -7.78 11.52
N ASN A 227 24.48 -8.41 11.71
CA ASN A 227 23.25 -7.97 11.06
C ASN A 227 22.72 -6.75 11.78
N ARG A 228 22.36 -5.69 11.05
CA ARG A 228 22.01 -4.39 11.61
C ARG A 228 20.72 -3.90 10.98
N LEU A 229 19.82 -3.38 11.81
CA LEU A 229 18.78 -2.47 11.38
C LEU A 229 19.18 -1.06 11.82
N ASP A 230 19.38 -0.17 10.87
CA ASP A 230 19.83 1.20 11.10
C ASP A 230 18.86 2.20 10.48
N ARG A 231 18.74 3.37 11.12
CA ARG A 231 17.99 4.51 10.61
C ARG A 231 18.93 5.56 10.03
N TYR A 232 18.54 6.10 8.89
CA TYR A 232 19.20 7.17 8.14
C TYR A 232 18.24 8.31 7.87
N ILE A 233 18.78 9.50 7.59
CA ILE A 233 18.02 10.70 7.22
C ILE A 233 18.37 11.10 5.79
N TRP A 234 17.34 11.16 4.94
CA TRP A 234 17.38 11.70 3.59
C TRP A 234 17.29 13.21 3.61
N ASN A 235 18.28 13.87 3.03
CA ASN A 235 18.34 15.34 2.92
C ASN A 235 18.04 15.88 1.51
N GLY A 236 17.52 15.04 0.61
CA GLY A 236 17.32 15.37 -0.81
C GLY A 236 18.48 14.99 -1.73
N THR A 237 19.66 14.65 -1.18
CA THR A 237 20.85 14.29 -1.96
C THR A 237 21.56 13.02 -1.49
N SER A 238 21.63 12.78 -0.19
CA SER A 238 22.34 11.67 0.45
C SER A 238 21.56 11.15 1.67
N LEU A 239 21.85 9.91 2.05
CA LEU A 239 21.40 9.33 3.31
C LEU A 239 22.52 9.48 4.35
N THR A 240 22.18 10.02 5.51
CA THR A 240 23.12 10.22 6.63
C THR A 240 22.72 9.35 7.80
N PHE A 241 23.68 8.64 8.40
CA PHE A 241 23.41 7.76 9.54
C PHE A 241 22.86 8.58 10.72
N ASP A 242 21.75 8.12 11.29
CA ASP A 242 21.16 8.72 12.50
C ASP A 242 21.40 7.82 13.72
N ARG A 243 20.93 6.56 13.68
CA ARG A 243 21.10 5.62 14.79
C ARG A 243 20.98 4.15 14.38
N ASN A 244 21.50 3.27 15.24
CA ASN A 244 21.20 1.85 15.19
C ASN A 244 19.90 1.55 15.95
N ILE A 245 19.05 0.69 15.38
CA ILE A 245 17.81 0.20 16.00
C ILE A 245 18.08 -1.09 16.75
N ILE A 246 18.71 -2.06 16.08
CA ILE A 246 19.12 -3.34 16.69
C ILE A 246 20.30 -3.95 15.93
N LYS A 247 21.09 -4.77 16.62
CA LYS A 247 22.09 -5.67 16.03
C LYS A 247 21.75 -7.12 16.35
N LEU A 248 21.83 -7.99 15.35
CA LEU A 248 21.40 -9.38 15.38
C LEU A 248 22.50 -10.31 14.88
N ARG A 249 22.35 -11.61 15.17
CA ARG A 249 23.28 -12.66 14.73
C ARG A 249 23.47 -12.63 13.21
N SER A 250 24.71 -12.80 12.74
CA SER A 250 25.08 -12.65 11.32
C SER A 250 25.66 -13.90 10.64
N TYR A 251 25.97 -14.95 11.40
CA TYR A 251 26.59 -16.16 10.85
C TYR A 251 26.13 -17.42 11.56
N GLN A 252 26.15 -18.50 10.80
CA GLN A 252 25.86 -19.85 11.26
C GLN A 252 27.18 -20.62 11.41
N ALA A 253 27.41 -21.19 12.59
CA ALA A 253 28.64 -21.89 12.96
C ALA A 253 28.34 -23.28 13.53
N ASP A 254 27.68 -24.11 12.72
CA ASP A 254 27.31 -25.48 13.11
C ASP A 254 28.55 -26.35 13.37
N ALA A 255 28.48 -27.22 14.37
CA ALA A 255 29.56 -28.15 14.69
C ALA A 255 29.90 -29.05 13.47
N ASN A 256 31.19 -29.15 13.15
CA ASN A 256 31.72 -29.91 12.00
C ASN A 256 31.23 -29.43 10.62
N GLN A 257 30.67 -28.23 10.51
CA GLN A 257 30.37 -27.57 9.24
C GLN A 257 31.19 -26.28 9.11
N PRO A 258 31.46 -25.80 7.87
CA PRO A 258 32.12 -24.52 7.71
C PRO A 258 31.13 -23.38 7.97
N LEU A 259 31.64 -22.21 8.36
CA LEU A 259 30.85 -21.00 8.59
C LEU A 259 29.95 -20.65 7.39
N ARG A 260 28.74 -20.16 7.67
CA ARG A 260 27.75 -19.73 6.65
C ARG A 260 27.07 -18.41 7.02
N GLY A 261 26.34 -17.82 6.08
CA GLY A 261 25.53 -16.61 6.22
C GLY A 261 24.18 -16.79 5.52
N ASN A 262 23.43 -17.80 5.96
CA ASN A 262 22.15 -18.19 5.37
C ASN A 262 21.01 -17.84 6.33
N HIS A 263 19.81 -17.72 5.78
CA HIS A 263 18.56 -17.42 6.46
C HIS A 263 18.61 -16.10 7.21
N ASN A 264 19.11 -15.07 6.51
CA ASN A 264 19.24 -13.73 7.06
C ASN A 264 17.90 -13.01 7.17
N GLY A 265 16.88 -13.46 6.43
CA GLY A 265 15.65 -12.72 6.21
C GLY A 265 15.95 -11.29 5.78
N GLY A 266 15.50 -10.33 6.59
CA GLY A 266 15.89 -8.93 6.46
C GLY A 266 14.85 -8.04 5.82
N VAL A 267 13.65 -8.56 5.60
CA VAL A 267 12.51 -7.74 5.17
C VAL A 267 12.14 -6.80 6.31
N VAL A 268 12.08 -5.51 6.00
CA VAL A 268 11.66 -4.46 6.92
C VAL A 268 10.46 -3.73 6.32
N ARG A 269 9.42 -3.51 7.14
CA ARG A 269 8.19 -2.80 6.73
C ARG A 269 7.63 -2.00 7.89
N PHE A 270 6.94 -0.91 7.58
CA PHE A 270 6.04 -0.27 8.56
C PHE A 270 4.66 -0.89 8.46
N GLY A 271 4.07 -1.19 9.62
CA GLY A 271 2.66 -1.52 9.72
C GLY A 271 1.79 -0.27 9.69
N PHE A 272 0.48 -0.48 9.52
CA PHE A 272 -0.52 0.58 9.63
C PHE A 272 -0.73 1.08 11.07
N ASP A 273 -0.09 0.45 12.04
CA ASP A 273 0.00 0.85 13.44
C ASP A 273 1.21 1.79 13.71
N GLY A 274 1.87 2.26 12.65
CA GLY A 274 3.06 3.11 12.72
C GLY A 274 4.31 2.40 13.26
N LYS A 275 4.26 1.08 13.47
CA LYS A 275 5.39 0.33 14.04
C LYS A 275 6.27 -0.28 12.96
N LEU A 276 7.54 -0.44 13.30
CA LEU A 276 8.56 -1.02 12.43
C LEU A 276 8.64 -2.53 12.66
N TYR A 277 8.47 -3.31 11.60
CA TYR A 277 8.54 -4.76 11.61
C TYR A 277 9.80 -5.24 10.90
N LEU A 278 10.50 -6.21 11.49
CA LEU A 278 11.68 -6.85 10.91
C LEU A 278 11.51 -8.37 10.93
N PHE A 279 11.58 -9.00 9.77
CA PHE A 279 11.71 -10.45 9.68
C PHE A 279 13.18 -10.85 9.82
N MET A 280 13.51 -11.68 10.81
CA MET A 280 14.83 -12.27 11.00
C MET A 280 14.71 -13.80 10.87
N GLY A 281 15.35 -14.39 9.86
CA GLY A 281 15.38 -15.85 9.69
C GLY A 281 16.12 -16.54 10.83
N ASP A 282 16.04 -17.88 10.87
CA ASP A 282 16.61 -18.71 11.94
C ASP A 282 18.14 -18.69 11.98
N ASN A 283 18.77 -18.24 10.89
CA ASN A 283 20.21 -18.22 10.68
C ASN A 283 20.87 -19.58 11.01
N GLY A 284 20.16 -20.66 10.67
CA GLY A 284 20.50 -22.05 10.90
C GLY A 284 20.42 -22.53 12.35
N ARG A 285 19.89 -21.73 13.28
CA ARG A 285 19.77 -22.10 14.70
C ARG A 285 18.58 -23.00 14.97
N ARG A 286 18.71 -23.79 16.03
CA ARG A 286 17.64 -24.63 16.58
C ARG A 286 17.48 -24.39 18.07
N GLY A 287 16.96 -23.22 18.43
CA GLY A 287 16.71 -22.84 19.82
C GLY A 287 15.22 -22.87 20.20
N LEU A 288 14.91 -22.25 21.33
CA LEU A 288 13.54 -22.11 21.84
C LEU A 288 12.60 -21.49 20.80
N LEU A 289 13.05 -20.44 20.11
CA LEU A 289 12.26 -19.70 19.11
C LEU A 289 12.12 -20.45 17.77
N GLN A 290 12.80 -21.59 17.61
CA GLN A 290 12.57 -22.59 16.55
C GLN A 290 11.93 -23.87 17.13
N ASN A 291 11.14 -23.75 18.21
CA ASN A 291 10.43 -24.87 18.83
C ASN A 291 11.32 -26.06 19.22
N ALA A 292 12.58 -25.80 19.58
CA ALA A 292 13.55 -26.81 20.01
C ALA A 292 14.03 -26.52 21.44
N THR A 293 13.27 -27.00 22.43
CA THR A 293 13.48 -26.71 23.87
C THR A 293 14.90 -27.00 24.37
N ASN A 294 15.53 -28.07 23.87
CA ASN A 294 16.85 -28.51 24.33
C ASN A 294 17.98 -28.27 23.30
N GLY A 295 17.67 -27.75 22.12
CA GLY A 295 18.58 -27.66 20.97
C GLY A 295 19.28 -28.99 20.60
N PRO A 296 20.09 -29.00 19.53
CA PRO A 296 21.09 -30.04 19.30
C PRO A 296 22.23 -29.97 20.34
N VAL A 297 22.88 -31.11 20.65
CA VAL A 297 24.17 -31.12 21.37
C VAL A 297 25.28 -31.49 20.37
N PRO A 298 26.37 -30.72 20.21
CA PRO A 298 26.68 -29.44 20.83
C PRO A 298 26.25 -28.26 19.93
N ASP A 299 25.04 -27.74 20.11
CA ASP A 299 24.62 -26.46 19.54
C ASP A 299 24.23 -25.50 20.68
N ASP A 300 25.25 -24.89 21.29
CA ASP A 300 25.13 -23.72 22.15
C ASP A 300 26.43 -22.90 22.24
N GLN A 301 27.30 -22.92 21.21
CA GLN A 301 28.68 -22.38 21.24
C GLN A 301 28.83 -20.91 21.72
N PHE A 302 27.72 -20.19 21.93
CA PHE A 302 27.67 -18.80 22.39
C PHE A 302 26.78 -18.55 23.63
N GLY A 303 26.48 -19.58 24.45
CA GLY A 303 26.22 -19.36 25.89
C GLY A 303 24.80 -19.46 26.45
N GLY A 304 23.92 -20.33 25.94
CA GLY A 304 22.77 -20.82 26.71
C GLY A 304 21.41 -20.85 25.99
N PRO A 305 20.34 -21.36 26.65
CA PRO A 305 18.99 -21.42 26.10
C PRO A 305 18.24 -20.07 26.15
N ASP A 306 18.84 -19.03 26.74
CA ASP A 306 18.17 -17.75 27.00
C ASP A 306 18.24 -16.78 25.79
N PRO A 307 17.13 -16.17 25.37
CA PRO A 307 17.04 -15.37 24.14
C PRO A 307 17.70 -13.97 24.18
N ASP A 308 19.02 -13.85 24.07
CA ASP A 308 19.70 -12.55 23.79
C ASP A 308 19.65 -12.13 22.30
N ASN A 309 20.30 -11.01 21.92
CA ASN A 309 20.31 -10.56 20.51
C ASN A 309 20.98 -11.55 19.53
N ALA A 310 21.86 -12.44 20.01
CA ALA A 310 22.44 -13.52 19.22
C ALA A 310 21.51 -14.76 19.14
N HIS A 311 20.48 -14.83 19.97
CA HIS A 311 19.46 -15.89 20.00
C HIS A 311 18.12 -15.44 19.40
N LEU A 312 17.93 -14.14 19.15
CA LEU A 312 16.80 -13.58 18.40
C LEU A 312 16.92 -13.91 16.90
N THR A 313 16.65 -15.15 16.56
CA THR A 313 16.54 -15.65 15.19
C THR A 313 15.22 -16.38 15.00
N GLY A 314 14.74 -16.50 13.76
CA GLY A 314 13.46 -17.12 13.42
C GLY A 314 12.29 -16.40 14.08
N VAL A 315 12.30 -15.07 13.96
CA VAL A 315 11.36 -14.15 14.59
C VAL A 315 10.93 -13.05 13.65
N ILE A 316 9.72 -12.53 13.87
CA ILE A 316 9.31 -11.22 13.42
C ILE A 316 9.35 -10.30 14.65
N LEU A 317 10.16 -9.25 14.59
CA LEU A 317 10.29 -8.25 15.63
C LEU A 317 9.42 -7.04 15.30
N ARG A 318 8.85 -6.40 16.33
CA ARG A 318 8.05 -5.17 16.21
C ARG A 318 8.56 -4.10 17.17
N PHE A 319 8.86 -2.92 16.63
CA PHE A 319 9.46 -1.78 17.33
C PHE A 319 8.63 -0.51 17.17
N ASN A 320 8.73 0.42 18.12
CA ASN A 320 8.50 1.82 17.80
C ASN A 320 9.56 2.29 16.78
N ASP A 321 9.30 3.40 16.09
CA ASP A 321 10.18 3.94 15.06
C ASP A 321 11.61 4.28 15.57
N ASP A 322 11.74 4.53 16.87
CA ASP A 322 13.01 4.78 17.55
C ASP A 322 13.77 3.53 18.03
N GLY A 323 13.17 2.34 17.86
CA GLY A 323 13.71 1.05 18.29
C GLY A 323 13.30 0.59 19.69
N THR A 324 12.55 1.40 20.43
CA THR A 324 11.97 0.98 21.72
C THR A 324 10.87 -0.05 21.53
N THR A 325 10.57 -0.82 22.57
CA THR A 325 9.57 -1.88 22.51
C THR A 325 8.16 -1.31 22.71
N PRO A 326 7.23 -1.53 21.78
CA PRO A 326 5.83 -1.17 21.97
C PRO A 326 5.21 -1.90 23.16
N ALA A 327 4.43 -1.19 23.99
CA ALA A 327 3.81 -1.75 25.19
C ALA A 327 2.68 -2.75 24.88
N ASP A 328 2.15 -2.69 23.66
CA ASP A 328 1.10 -3.53 23.09
C ASP A 328 1.65 -4.75 22.33
N ASN A 329 2.98 -4.96 22.33
CA ASN A 329 3.54 -6.20 21.78
C ASN A 329 2.98 -7.43 22.53
N PRO A 330 2.74 -8.55 21.81
CA PRO A 330 2.02 -9.70 22.36
C PRO A 330 2.71 -10.32 23.58
N PHE A 331 4.04 -10.22 23.67
CA PHE A 331 4.83 -10.76 24.78
C PHE A 331 5.37 -9.70 25.74
N PHE A 332 4.92 -8.44 25.65
CA PHE A 332 5.42 -7.34 26.49
C PHE A 332 5.26 -7.63 27.99
N ASN A 333 4.10 -8.20 28.36
CA ASN A 333 3.72 -8.59 29.72
C ASN A 333 3.80 -10.11 29.96
N ALA A 334 4.44 -10.88 29.06
CA ALA A 334 4.53 -12.33 29.22
C ALA A 334 5.34 -12.68 30.48
N ASN A 335 4.75 -13.48 31.37
CA ASN A 335 5.42 -13.96 32.56
C ASN A 335 6.30 -15.18 32.23
N THR A 336 7.62 -14.98 32.15
CA THR A 336 8.59 -16.02 31.79
C THR A 336 9.63 -16.21 32.89
N SER A 337 10.36 -17.32 32.86
CA SER A 337 11.53 -17.53 33.73
C SER A 337 12.79 -16.80 33.26
N PHE A 338 12.75 -16.11 32.12
CA PHE A 338 13.89 -15.40 31.56
C PHE A 338 14.26 -14.19 32.42
N THR A 339 15.54 -13.81 32.41
CA THR A 339 16.04 -12.63 33.13
C THR A 339 16.99 -11.81 32.25
N GLY A 340 17.30 -10.57 32.65
CA GLY A 340 18.25 -9.73 31.93
C GLY A 340 17.84 -9.40 30.48
N GLU A 341 18.80 -9.49 29.56
CA GLU A 341 18.60 -9.20 28.14
C GLU A 341 17.54 -10.10 27.50
N ALA A 342 17.49 -11.37 27.91
CA ALA A 342 16.52 -12.33 27.40
C ALA A 342 15.07 -11.94 27.70
N ALA A 343 14.81 -11.49 28.92
CA ALA A 343 13.50 -10.96 29.30
C ALA A 343 13.16 -9.67 28.56
N ALA A 344 14.14 -8.82 28.25
CA ALA A 344 13.92 -7.59 27.48
C ALA A 344 13.63 -7.89 26.00
N ASN A 345 14.30 -8.89 25.43
CA ASN A 345 14.21 -9.22 24.02
C ASN A 345 12.93 -9.95 23.65
N ILE A 346 12.41 -10.84 24.52
CA ILE A 346 11.10 -11.47 24.28
C ILE A 346 10.00 -10.44 24.02
N LYS A 347 10.08 -9.28 24.69
CA LYS A 347 9.07 -8.22 24.58
C LYS A 347 9.04 -7.58 23.19
N LYS A 348 10.14 -7.66 22.41
CA LYS A 348 10.24 -7.16 21.03
C LYS A 348 9.66 -8.13 20.01
N VAL A 349 9.44 -9.39 20.38
CA VAL A 349 8.95 -10.42 19.48
C VAL A 349 7.46 -10.18 19.21
N TYR A 350 7.09 -10.16 17.94
CA TYR A 350 5.71 -10.14 17.48
C TYR A 350 5.24 -11.55 17.09
N ALA A 351 6.11 -12.28 16.40
CA ALA A 351 5.92 -13.68 16.01
C ALA A 351 7.25 -14.45 16.02
N TYR A 352 7.21 -15.77 16.14
CA TYR A 352 8.40 -16.65 16.11
C TYR A 352 8.06 -18.01 15.51
N GLY A 353 9.03 -18.94 15.51
CA GLY A 353 8.84 -20.26 14.92
C GLY A 353 8.80 -20.20 13.40
N VAL A 354 9.56 -19.26 12.82
CA VAL A 354 9.72 -19.09 11.37
C VAL A 354 11.16 -19.46 10.95
N ARG A 355 11.34 -19.96 9.73
CA ARG A 355 12.62 -20.43 9.17
C ARG A 355 13.33 -19.33 8.38
N ASN A 356 12.86 -19.02 7.18
CA ASN A 356 13.46 -18.03 6.30
C ASN A 356 12.41 -17.41 5.37
N SER A 357 12.50 -16.11 5.11
CA SER A 357 11.56 -15.40 4.26
C SER A 357 12.26 -14.24 3.58
N PHE A 358 11.91 -13.97 2.33
CA PHE A 358 12.24 -12.71 1.66
C PHE A 358 10.99 -11.85 1.41
N GLY A 359 9.82 -12.27 1.93
CA GLY A 359 8.54 -11.64 1.69
C GLY A 359 7.72 -11.42 2.97
N MET A 360 7.48 -10.15 3.32
CA MET A 360 6.57 -9.73 4.39
C MET A 360 5.86 -8.46 3.95
N VAL A 361 4.52 -8.46 3.96
CA VAL A 361 3.72 -7.33 3.48
C VAL A 361 2.40 -7.21 4.25
N PHE A 362 1.95 -5.97 4.45
CA PHE A 362 0.61 -5.72 4.98
C PHE A 362 -0.40 -5.65 3.84
N ASP A 363 -1.53 -6.32 4.01
CA ASP A 363 -2.67 -6.16 3.11
C ASP A 363 -3.21 -4.72 3.19
N PRO A 364 -3.19 -3.95 2.08
CA PRO A 364 -3.59 -2.54 2.09
C PRO A 364 -5.07 -2.33 2.46
N LEU A 365 -5.92 -3.35 2.31
CA LEU A 365 -7.36 -3.23 2.56
C LEU A 365 -7.74 -3.69 3.97
N SER A 366 -7.22 -4.83 4.44
CA SER A 366 -7.53 -5.34 5.80
C SER A 366 -6.56 -4.87 6.88
N GLY A 367 -5.31 -4.57 6.52
CA GLY A 367 -4.23 -4.31 7.46
C GLY A 367 -3.60 -5.58 8.06
N ASN A 368 -4.02 -6.77 7.62
CA ASN A 368 -3.43 -8.04 8.06
C ASN A 368 -1.98 -8.19 7.56
N LEU A 369 -1.10 -8.75 8.40
CA LEU A 369 0.27 -9.09 8.02
C LEU A 369 0.30 -10.44 7.32
N TRP A 370 0.95 -10.49 6.15
CA TRP A 370 1.19 -11.70 5.39
C TRP A 370 2.69 -11.92 5.21
N THR A 371 3.10 -13.18 5.24
CA THR A 371 4.49 -13.58 4.96
C THR A 371 4.52 -14.73 3.98
N GLU A 372 5.61 -14.81 3.24
CA GLU A 372 6.06 -16.01 2.57
C GLU A 372 7.10 -16.68 3.47
N GLU A 373 7.23 -18.01 3.42
CA GLU A 373 8.27 -18.71 4.16
C GLU A 373 8.82 -19.90 3.38
N ASN A 374 10.15 -20.01 3.36
CA ASN A 374 10.85 -21.13 2.74
C ASN A 374 11.08 -22.26 3.74
N GLY A 375 10.68 -23.48 3.36
CA GLY A 375 11.07 -24.72 4.02
C GLY A 375 12.44 -25.26 3.58
N ASP A 376 12.79 -26.44 4.09
CA ASP A 376 14.00 -27.17 3.66
C ASP A 376 13.74 -27.89 2.32
N ASP A 377 13.23 -29.13 2.37
CA ASP A 377 12.83 -29.87 1.18
C ASP A 377 11.34 -29.86 0.90
N CYS A 378 10.55 -29.66 1.96
CA CYS A 378 9.11 -29.62 1.95
C CYS A 378 8.58 -28.22 2.25
N CYS A 379 7.34 -28.00 1.83
CA CYS A 379 6.41 -27.20 2.60
C CYS A 379 6.73 -25.70 2.63
N ASP A 380 7.06 -25.07 1.49
CA ASP A 380 7.09 -23.60 1.45
C ASP A 380 5.68 -23.04 1.71
N GLU A 381 5.57 -21.90 2.37
CA GLU A 381 4.31 -21.40 2.94
C GLU A 381 3.96 -19.98 2.51
N ILE A 382 2.66 -19.71 2.47
CA ILE A 382 2.10 -18.36 2.60
C ILE A 382 1.33 -18.34 3.92
N ASN A 383 1.69 -17.39 4.79
CA ASN A 383 1.19 -17.29 6.15
C ASN A 383 0.45 -15.97 6.36
N ARG A 384 -0.64 -16.02 7.14
CA ARG A 384 -1.26 -14.84 7.75
C ARG A 384 -0.80 -14.73 9.20
N VAL A 385 0.04 -13.74 9.50
CA VAL A 385 0.69 -13.59 10.80
C VAL A 385 -0.15 -12.70 11.71
N VAL A 386 -0.52 -13.24 12.87
CA VAL A 386 -1.25 -12.52 13.93
C VAL A 386 -0.33 -12.22 15.13
N PRO A 387 -0.67 -11.28 16.03
CA PRO A 387 0.12 -11.06 17.24
C PRO A 387 0.26 -12.35 18.05
N GLY A 388 1.49 -12.74 18.37
CA GLY A 388 1.77 -13.96 19.13
C GLY A 388 1.89 -15.23 18.27
N PHE A 389 1.87 -15.12 16.94
CA PHE A 389 2.03 -16.24 16.03
C PHE A 389 3.28 -17.06 16.32
N ASN A 390 3.11 -18.39 16.36
CA ASN A 390 4.18 -19.39 16.34
C ASN A 390 4.00 -20.25 15.09
N GLY A 391 4.90 -20.14 14.11
CA GLY A 391 4.84 -20.88 12.84
C GLY A 391 5.17 -22.38 12.98
N GLY A 392 5.69 -22.80 14.12
CA GLY A 392 5.94 -24.21 14.41
C GLY A 392 7.30 -24.74 13.95
N TRP A 393 8.04 -24.00 13.12
CA TRP A 393 9.41 -24.39 12.73
C TRP A 393 10.25 -24.61 13.99
N VAL A 394 11.04 -25.68 14.13
CA VAL A 394 11.30 -26.80 13.20
C VAL A 394 10.46 -28.07 13.47
N GLN A 395 9.55 -28.05 14.45
CA GLN A 395 8.71 -29.21 14.75
C GLN A 395 7.65 -29.45 13.68
N VAL A 396 7.20 -28.38 13.03
CA VAL A 396 6.17 -28.36 12.00
C VAL A 396 6.59 -27.39 10.92
N ILE A 397 6.30 -27.75 9.67
CA ILE A 397 6.24 -26.86 8.52
C ILE A 397 5.25 -27.48 7.52
N GLY A 398 4.47 -26.65 6.85
CA GLY A 398 3.21 -27.00 6.21
C GLY A 398 2.06 -27.16 7.23
N PRO A 399 0.85 -27.49 6.75
CA PRO A 399 -0.30 -27.68 7.62
C PRO A 399 -0.09 -28.90 8.53
N ILE A 400 -0.51 -28.79 9.79
CA ILE A 400 -0.31 -29.83 10.81
C ILE A 400 -0.92 -31.17 10.42
N SER A 401 -1.98 -31.15 9.60
CA SER A 401 -2.65 -32.33 9.05
C SER A 401 -1.76 -33.15 8.10
N ARG A 402 -0.70 -32.54 7.53
CA ARG A 402 0.26 -33.15 6.59
C ARG A 402 1.64 -33.38 7.20
N ILE A 403 1.76 -33.49 8.53
CA ILE A 403 3.06 -33.76 9.19
C ILE A 403 3.79 -35.01 8.67
N ALA A 404 3.02 -36.01 8.20
CA ALA A 404 3.57 -37.21 7.58
C ALA A 404 4.31 -36.92 6.26
N ASP A 405 3.81 -35.97 5.46
CA ASP A 405 4.48 -35.52 4.23
C ASP A 405 5.81 -34.83 4.57
N TYR A 406 5.81 -33.92 5.55
CA TYR A 406 7.05 -33.27 6.02
C TYR A 406 8.10 -34.31 6.42
N LYS A 407 7.74 -35.26 7.29
CA LYS A 407 8.64 -36.33 7.72
C LYS A 407 9.13 -37.20 6.56
N GLN A 408 8.24 -37.58 5.66
CA GLN A 408 8.56 -38.42 4.51
C GLN A 408 9.56 -37.73 3.57
N ILE A 409 9.31 -36.47 3.22
CA ILE A 409 10.15 -35.71 2.29
C ILE A 409 11.53 -35.49 2.89
N GLU A 410 11.60 -35.04 4.14
CA GLU A 410 12.88 -34.83 4.85
C GLU A 410 13.66 -36.13 5.05
N THR A 411 13.00 -37.29 5.09
CA THR A 411 13.66 -38.59 5.14
C THR A 411 14.20 -39.03 3.78
N THR A 412 13.49 -38.72 2.69
CA THR A 412 13.70 -39.35 1.38
C THR A 412 14.48 -38.49 0.38
N TYR A 413 14.59 -37.17 0.58
CA TYR A 413 15.29 -36.31 -0.38
C TYR A 413 16.83 -36.41 -0.31
N GLY A 414 17.37 -36.83 0.83
CA GLY A 414 18.81 -37.05 1.06
C GLY A 414 19.59 -35.78 1.44
N SER A 415 20.88 -35.91 1.77
CA SER A 415 21.72 -34.86 2.37
C SER A 415 22.38 -33.89 1.38
N ARG A 416 21.82 -33.67 0.19
CA ARG A 416 22.49 -32.85 -0.83
C ARG A 416 22.47 -31.38 -0.43
N ASP A 417 23.64 -30.75 -0.46
CA ASP A 417 23.86 -29.29 -0.40
C ASP A 417 23.07 -28.55 0.69
N LEU A 418 22.83 -29.21 1.83
CA LEU A 418 22.18 -28.53 2.93
C LEU A 418 23.10 -27.43 3.44
N GLN A 419 22.53 -26.23 3.42
CA GLN A 419 23.12 -25.01 3.94
C GLN A 419 23.31 -25.06 5.48
N GLN A 420 22.67 -26.03 6.14
CA GLN A 420 22.69 -26.29 7.57
C GLN A 420 22.73 -27.77 7.91
N LEU A 421 23.14 -28.14 9.13
CA LEU A 421 22.91 -29.52 9.60
C LEU A 421 21.43 -29.85 9.46
N ARG A 422 21.03 -31.01 8.93
CA ARG A 422 19.61 -31.37 8.83
C ARG A 422 19.00 -31.59 10.22
N TRP A 423 17.77 -31.13 10.44
CA TRP A 423 17.00 -31.58 11.59
C TRP A 423 16.68 -33.06 11.36
N SER A 424 17.19 -33.94 12.22
CA SER A 424 17.07 -35.38 11.96
C SER A 424 15.61 -35.74 11.72
N PRO A 425 15.26 -36.37 10.58
CA PRO A 425 13.87 -36.74 10.30
C PRO A 425 13.28 -37.67 11.37
N THR A 426 14.12 -38.37 12.14
CA THR A 426 13.70 -39.16 13.31
C THR A 426 13.11 -38.32 14.45
N LEU A 427 13.46 -37.03 14.50
CA LEU A 427 12.95 -36.07 15.49
C LEU A 427 11.65 -35.41 15.04
N ILE A 428 11.26 -35.55 13.77
CA ILE A 428 9.95 -35.10 13.29
C ILE A 428 8.87 -36.04 13.84
N ALA A 429 7.80 -35.46 14.38
CA ALA A 429 6.72 -36.21 15.01
C ALA A 429 5.93 -37.05 13.99
N ASP A 430 5.46 -38.22 14.41
CA ASP A 430 4.64 -39.11 13.57
C ASP A 430 3.15 -38.73 13.55
N THR A 431 2.70 -37.86 14.47
CA THR A 431 1.29 -37.45 14.59
C THR A 431 1.16 -35.95 14.82
N PRO A 432 0.05 -35.33 14.34
CA PRO A 432 -0.27 -33.94 14.61
C PRO A 432 -0.23 -33.57 16.10
N GLN A 433 -0.80 -34.43 16.96
CA GLN A 433 -0.88 -34.18 18.41
C GLN A 433 0.50 -34.16 19.06
N LEU A 434 1.39 -35.07 18.66
CA LEU A 434 2.75 -35.10 19.15
C LEU A 434 3.55 -33.89 18.68
N ALA A 435 3.38 -33.48 17.41
CA ALA A 435 4.03 -32.28 16.87
C ALA A 435 3.63 -31.02 17.66
N LEU A 436 2.32 -30.81 17.85
CA LEU A 436 1.80 -29.69 18.64
C LEU A 436 2.28 -29.72 20.10
N SER A 437 2.36 -30.91 20.72
CA SER A 437 2.85 -31.05 22.11
C SER A 437 4.33 -30.71 22.29
N ARG A 438 5.10 -30.64 21.19
CA ARG A 438 6.53 -30.29 21.20
C ARG A 438 6.81 -28.82 20.94
N LEU A 439 5.79 -28.04 20.57
CA LEU A 439 5.95 -26.61 20.35
C LEU A 439 6.35 -25.92 21.65
N PHE A 440 7.35 -25.04 21.56
CA PHE A 440 7.68 -24.14 22.65
C PHE A 440 6.70 -22.98 22.59
N MET A 441 5.87 -22.81 23.61
CA MET A 441 4.81 -21.78 23.63
C MET A 441 5.10 -20.74 24.72
N LEU A 442 5.44 -19.53 24.30
CA LEU A 442 5.41 -18.37 25.19
C LEU A 442 3.96 -18.10 25.66
N PRO A 443 3.75 -17.56 26.88
CA PRO A 443 2.43 -17.12 27.31
C PRO A 443 1.83 -16.13 26.31
N GLY A 444 0.65 -16.44 25.77
CA GLY A 444 -0.01 -15.65 24.72
C GLY A 444 0.32 -16.07 23.29
N ALA A 445 1.21 -17.03 23.07
CA ALA A 445 1.52 -17.53 21.73
C ALA A 445 0.40 -18.41 21.17
N VAL A 446 0.23 -18.40 19.85
CA VAL A 446 -0.78 -19.17 19.12
C VAL A 446 -0.17 -19.79 17.87
N TYR A 447 -0.37 -21.09 17.68
CA TYR A 447 -0.05 -21.78 16.42
C TYR A 447 -1.24 -21.70 15.46
N THR A 448 -0.95 -21.48 14.17
CA THR A 448 -1.93 -21.49 13.08
C THR A 448 -1.33 -22.18 11.87
N ASP A 449 -2.12 -23.02 11.19
CA ASP A 449 -1.71 -23.59 9.89
C ASP A 449 -1.48 -22.47 8.84
N PRO A 450 -0.58 -22.69 7.87
CA PRO A 450 -0.40 -21.79 6.74
C PRO A 450 -1.67 -21.64 5.89
N GLU A 451 -1.82 -20.50 5.22
CA GLU A 451 -2.92 -20.24 4.30
C GLU A 451 -2.73 -20.92 2.94
N PHE A 452 -1.49 -21.25 2.59
CA PHE A 452 -1.15 -22.09 1.43
C PHE A 452 0.22 -22.73 1.60
N THR A 453 0.38 -23.95 1.07
CA THR A 453 1.64 -24.67 1.13
C THR A 453 1.96 -25.36 -0.19
N TRP A 454 3.22 -25.31 -0.64
CA TRP A 454 3.74 -26.21 -1.66
C TRP A 454 4.35 -27.44 -1.00
N ARG A 455 3.84 -28.63 -1.32
CA ARG A 455 4.28 -29.89 -0.71
C ARG A 455 5.79 -30.09 -0.82
N TYR A 456 6.39 -29.88 -1.99
CA TYR A 456 7.84 -29.79 -2.15
C TYR A 456 8.24 -28.33 -2.37
N ALA A 457 9.41 -27.97 -1.85
CA ALA A 457 9.92 -26.60 -1.95
C ALA A 457 9.98 -26.11 -3.40
N VAL A 458 9.38 -24.97 -3.67
CA VAL A 458 9.41 -24.22 -4.94
C VAL A 458 10.24 -22.95 -4.86
N ALA A 459 10.69 -22.59 -3.65
CA ALA A 459 11.40 -21.39 -3.26
C ALA A 459 10.65 -20.11 -3.68
N PRO A 460 9.47 -19.82 -3.10
CA PRO A 460 8.91 -18.47 -3.17
C PRO A 460 9.90 -17.50 -2.49
N ALA A 461 9.84 -16.22 -2.84
CA ALA A 461 10.86 -15.27 -2.39
C ALA A 461 10.23 -13.99 -1.85
N THR A 462 9.60 -13.22 -2.73
CA THR A 462 9.00 -11.93 -2.34
C THR A 462 7.50 -11.98 -2.52
N ILE A 463 6.79 -11.19 -1.73
CA ILE A 463 5.35 -10.99 -1.87
C ILE A 463 5.01 -9.50 -1.89
N GLY A 464 3.99 -9.14 -2.67
CA GLY A 464 3.49 -7.76 -2.72
C GLY A 464 2.03 -7.72 -3.14
N PHE A 465 1.24 -6.89 -2.46
CA PHE A 465 -0.15 -6.64 -2.84
C PHE A 465 -0.23 -5.59 -3.94
N VAL A 466 -1.15 -5.80 -4.88
CA VAL A 466 -1.56 -4.78 -5.85
C VAL A 466 -2.38 -3.72 -5.12
N GLN A 467 -1.86 -2.49 -5.08
CA GLN A 467 -2.55 -1.35 -4.46
C GLN A 467 -3.24 -0.49 -5.53
N GLY A 468 -4.57 -0.40 -5.44
CA GLY A 468 -5.39 0.28 -6.44
C GLY A 468 -5.46 -0.48 -7.77
N ARG A 469 -5.83 0.24 -8.84
CA ARG A 469 -6.30 -0.34 -10.10
C ARG A 469 -5.38 -0.04 -11.30
N GLY A 470 -4.11 0.29 -11.06
CA GLY A 470 -3.18 0.72 -12.12
C GLY A 470 -2.86 -0.37 -13.15
N ILE A 471 -2.83 -1.64 -12.72
CA ILE A 471 -2.73 -2.80 -13.63
C ILE A 471 -4.09 -3.40 -14.03
N GLY A 472 -5.19 -2.78 -13.61
CA GLY A 472 -6.56 -3.23 -13.86
C GLY A 472 -7.34 -3.57 -12.59
N PRO A 473 -8.66 -3.31 -12.56
CA PRO A 473 -9.50 -3.53 -11.37
C PRO A 473 -9.62 -4.99 -10.95
N GLN A 474 -9.48 -5.93 -11.89
CA GLN A 474 -9.56 -7.35 -11.62
C GLN A 474 -8.39 -7.88 -10.79
N PHE A 475 -7.34 -7.07 -10.55
CA PHE A 475 -6.18 -7.41 -9.74
C PHE A 475 -6.10 -6.63 -8.43
N GLU A 476 -7.02 -5.69 -8.18
CA GLU A 476 -6.99 -4.81 -7.00
C GLU A 476 -7.03 -5.64 -5.70
N GLY A 477 -5.99 -5.50 -4.88
CA GLY A 477 -5.88 -6.23 -3.62
C GLY A 477 -5.48 -7.71 -3.76
N ASP A 478 -5.07 -8.19 -4.94
CA ASP A 478 -4.49 -9.52 -5.07
C ASP A 478 -3.03 -9.55 -4.59
N LEU A 479 -2.60 -10.72 -4.10
CA LEU A 479 -1.24 -10.97 -3.65
C LEU A 479 -0.43 -11.57 -4.78
N PHE A 480 0.70 -10.96 -5.12
CA PHE A 480 1.66 -11.49 -6.07
C PHE A 480 2.84 -12.09 -5.32
N VAL A 481 3.30 -13.27 -5.76
CA VAL A 481 4.39 -14.02 -5.13
C VAL A 481 5.46 -14.31 -6.18
N GLY A 482 6.66 -13.79 -5.97
CA GLY A 482 7.83 -14.10 -6.77
C GLY A 482 8.56 -15.35 -6.28
N ALA A 483 9.49 -15.88 -7.07
CA ALA A 483 10.28 -17.06 -6.74
C ALA A 483 11.80 -16.83 -6.86
N SER A 484 12.60 -17.58 -6.11
CA SER A 484 14.07 -17.54 -6.09
C SER A 484 14.68 -18.86 -6.56
N ARG A 485 14.71 -19.08 -7.88
CA ARG A 485 15.33 -20.26 -8.48
C ARG A 485 16.71 -19.95 -9.08
N THR A 486 17.63 -20.90 -8.97
CA THR A 486 19.05 -20.74 -9.35
C THR A 486 19.35 -20.88 -10.85
N PHE A 487 18.35 -21.16 -11.68
CA PHE A 487 18.49 -21.25 -13.14
C PHE A 487 17.46 -20.35 -13.84
N LEU A 488 17.90 -19.69 -14.91
CA LEU A 488 17.25 -18.51 -15.52
C LEU A 488 15.84 -18.75 -16.11
N SER A 489 15.39 -20.00 -16.30
CA SER A 489 14.01 -20.28 -16.74
C SER A 489 13.15 -20.72 -15.57
N GLY A 490 11.97 -20.14 -15.47
CA GLY A 490 11.07 -20.37 -14.34
C GLY A 490 10.69 -19.04 -13.73
N GLY A 491 11.58 -18.44 -12.90
CA GLY A 491 11.39 -17.14 -12.24
C GLY A 491 9.92 -16.77 -12.08
N TYR A 492 9.19 -17.62 -11.36
CA TYR A 492 7.75 -17.63 -11.43
C TYR A 492 7.19 -16.42 -10.70
N LEU A 493 6.10 -15.90 -11.24
CA LEU A 493 5.24 -14.95 -10.58
C LEU A 493 3.88 -15.62 -10.44
N PHE A 494 3.47 -15.86 -9.20
CA PHE A 494 2.15 -16.39 -8.86
C PHE A 494 1.21 -15.24 -8.49
N ARG A 495 -0.08 -15.45 -8.71
CA ARG A 495 -1.17 -14.60 -8.28
C ARG A 495 -2.08 -15.39 -7.34
N LEU A 496 -2.24 -14.89 -6.12
CA LEU A 496 -3.12 -15.45 -5.11
C LEU A 496 -4.25 -14.44 -4.82
N ARG A 497 -5.49 -14.91 -4.90
CA ARG A 497 -6.67 -14.10 -4.57
C ARG A 497 -7.07 -14.32 -3.12
N LEU A 498 -7.67 -13.32 -2.50
CA LEU A 498 -8.21 -13.42 -1.15
C LEU A 498 -9.73 -13.62 -1.17
N THR A 499 -10.28 -14.17 -0.10
CA THR A 499 -11.72 -14.15 0.19
C THR A 499 -12.22 -12.72 0.41
N GLY A 500 -13.54 -12.50 0.32
CA GLY A 500 -14.13 -11.17 0.44
C GLY A 500 -13.90 -10.48 1.80
N ASP A 501 -13.76 -11.26 2.87
CA ASP A 501 -13.37 -10.80 4.22
C ASP A 501 -11.85 -10.62 4.39
N ARG A 502 -11.08 -10.99 3.37
CA ARG A 502 -9.62 -10.92 3.28
C ARG A 502 -8.88 -11.65 4.41
N GLN A 503 -9.51 -12.68 4.99
CA GLN A 503 -8.91 -13.52 6.03
C GLN A 503 -8.22 -14.78 5.48
N HIS A 504 -8.62 -15.23 4.30
CA HIS A 504 -8.13 -16.46 3.68
C HIS A 504 -7.79 -16.28 2.20
N LEU A 505 -7.00 -17.21 1.67
CA LEU A 505 -6.80 -17.34 0.22
C LEU A 505 -8.00 -18.02 -0.44
N SER A 506 -8.30 -17.63 -1.68
CA SER A 506 -9.42 -18.11 -2.48
C SER A 506 -8.90 -18.78 -3.76
N PHE A 507 -9.27 -20.04 -3.95
CA PHE A 507 -8.83 -20.87 -5.08
C PHE A 507 -10.02 -21.27 -5.94
N SER A 508 -9.91 -21.06 -7.25
CA SER A 508 -10.90 -21.56 -8.22
C SER A 508 -10.57 -22.96 -8.74
N ASP A 509 -9.31 -23.40 -8.60
CA ASP A 509 -8.87 -24.75 -8.94
C ASP A 509 -9.30 -25.71 -7.82
N PRO A 510 -10.18 -26.70 -8.08
CA PRO A 510 -10.67 -27.61 -7.05
C PRO A 510 -9.59 -28.54 -6.50
N ARG A 511 -8.44 -28.67 -7.17
CA ARG A 511 -7.32 -29.47 -6.68
C ARG A 511 -6.73 -28.83 -5.42
N LEU A 512 -6.57 -27.50 -5.43
CA LEU A 512 -6.05 -26.69 -4.31
C LEU A 512 -7.06 -26.43 -3.18
N ALA A 513 -8.15 -27.19 -3.10
CA ALA A 513 -9.21 -26.97 -2.11
C ALA A 513 -8.75 -27.22 -0.67
N ASP A 514 -7.73 -28.04 -0.47
CA ASP A 514 -7.11 -28.31 0.84
C ASP A 514 -5.95 -27.36 1.18
N LYS A 515 -5.72 -26.34 0.33
CA LYS A 515 -4.66 -25.34 0.45
C LYS A 515 -3.24 -25.89 0.32
N VAL A 516 -3.06 -27.10 -0.21
CA VAL A 516 -1.75 -27.68 -0.51
C VAL A 516 -1.62 -27.90 -2.00
N SER A 517 -0.53 -27.41 -2.60
CA SER A 517 -0.10 -27.86 -3.93
C SER A 517 0.69 -29.15 -3.74
N ASP A 518 0.09 -30.30 -4.06
CA ASP A 518 0.72 -31.62 -4.10
C ASP A 518 1.63 -31.77 -5.34
N ASN A 519 2.57 -30.82 -5.51
CA ASN A 519 3.62 -30.92 -6.51
C ASN A 519 4.48 -32.16 -6.27
N VAL A 520 5.11 -32.67 -7.35
CA VAL A 520 5.70 -34.02 -7.32
C VAL A 520 7.20 -34.06 -7.02
N ASP A 521 7.86 -32.90 -7.05
CA ASP A 521 9.29 -32.74 -6.76
C ASP A 521 9.62 -31.28 -6.42
N LYS A 522 10.83 -31.02 -5.92
CA LYS A 522 11.30 -29.64 -5.74
C LYS A 522 11.30 -28.87 -7.05
N PHE A 523 10.90 -27.61 -6.96
CA PHE A 523 10.77 -26.69 -8.07
C PHE A 523 9.75 -27.14 -9.14
N ASP A 524 9.00 -28.20 -8.92
CA ASP A 524 7.83 -28.51 -9.72
C ASP A 524 6.66 -27.64 -9.28
N VAL A 525 5.80 -27.26 -10.22
CA VAL A 525 4.59 -26.44 -9.95
C VAL A 525 3.32 -27.22 -10.26
N THR A 526 3.38 -28.55 -10.31
CA THR A 526 2.18 -29.37 -10.51
C THR A 526 1.13 -28.96 -9.47
N GLU A 527 -0.09 -28.74 -9.95
CA GLU A 527 -1.24 -28.25 -9.20
C GLU A 527 -1.29 -26.74 -8.94
N SER A 528 -0.15 -26.05 -8.93
CA SER A 528 -0.08 -24.59 -8.79
C SER A 528 0.09 -23.85 -10.13
N GLU A 529 -0.01 -24.54 -11.27
CA GLU A 529 0.16 -23.92 -12.60
C GLU A 529 -0.93 -22.91 -12.90
N THR A 530 -2.13 -23.11 -12.35
CA THR A 530 -3.29 -22.20 -12.48
C THR A 530 -3.09 -20.90 -11.71
N LEU A 531 -2.11 -20.85 -10.80
CA LEU A 531 -1.75 -19.65 -10.03
C LEU A 531 -0.69 -18.81 -10.75
N LEU A 532 -0.03 -19.33 -11.80
CA LEU A 532 1.00 -18.60 -12.53
C LEU A 532 0.40 -17.42 -13.31
N ILE A 533 0.98 -16.25 -13.13
CA ILE A 533 0.65 -15.03 -13.89
C ILE A 533 1.82 -14.50 -14.71
N GLY A 534 3.05 -14.92 -14.40
CA GLY A 534 4.26 -14.53 -15.12
C GLY A 534 5.38 -15.56 -14.95
N LYS A 535 6.39 -15.47 -15.81
CA LYS A 535 7.56 -16.35 -15.80
C LYS A 535 8.82 -15.63 -16.23
N ASP A 536 9.96 -16.25 -15.95
CA ASP A 536 11.31 -15.82 -16.34
C ASP A 536 11.73 -14.47 -15.72
N PHE A 537 11.21 -14.14 -14.53
CA PHE A 537 11.62 -12.96 -13.76
C PHE A 537 12.98 -13.13 -13.05
N GLY A 538 13.63 -14.28 -13.15
CA GLY A 538 14.85 -14.59 -12.41
C GLY A 538 14.59 -14.81 -10.91
N ILE A 539 15.57 -14.49 -10.07
CA ILE A 539 15.43 -14.46 -8.61
C ILE A 539 14.81 -13.11 -8.24
N THR A 540 13.53 -13.13 -7.91
CA THR A 540 12.80 -11.93 -7.49
C THR A 540 12.98 -11.68 -6.01
N THR A 541 13.35 -10.47 -5.61
CA THR A 541 13.69 -10.14 -4.21
C THR A 541 12.82 -9.05 -3.62
N ASP A 542 12.01 -8.37 -4.44
CA ASP A 542 11.02 -7.40 -3.97
C ASP A 542 9.89 -7.23 -4.99
N ILE A 543 8.68 -6.97 -4.50
CA ILE A 543 7.50 -6.60 -5.30
C ILE A 543 6.84 -5.40 -4.63
N GLU A 544 6.80 -4.28 -5.33
CA GLU A 544 6.28 -3.02 -4.80
C GLU A 544 5.24 -2.40 -5.74
N THR A 545 4.12 -1.93 -5.20
CA THR A 545 3.17 -1.14 -5.99
C THR A 545 3.62 0.31 -6.01
N SER A 546 3.79 0.87 -7.21
CA SER A 546 4.12 2.27 -7.37
C SER A 546 2.93 3.17 -6.98
N PRO A 547 3.15 4.46 -6.67
CA PRO A 547 2.06 5.39 -6.35
C PRO A 547 0.97 5.54 -7.45
N ASN A 548 1.24 5.11 -8.68
CA ASN A 548 0.25 5.11 -9.76
C ASN A 548 -0.59 3.81 -9.85
N GLY A 549 -0.25 2.78 -9.04
CA GLY A 549 -0.91 1.48 -9.01
C GLY A 549 -0.35 0.43 -9.98
N THR A 550 0.79 0.68 -10.63
CA THR A 550 1.55 -0.35 -11.37
C THR A 550 2.46 -1.14 -10.44
N LEU A 551 2.80 -2.37 -10.82
CA LEU A 551 3.57 -3.28 -9.97
C LEU A 551 5.02 -3.36 -10.45
N PHE A 552 5.97 -3.21 -9.54
CA PHE A 552 7.40 -3.30 -9.82
C PHE A 552 7.97 -4.57 -9.23
N VAL A 553 8.88 -5.21 -9.94
CA VAL A 553 9.56 -6.44 -9.52
C VAL A 553 11.06 -6.25 -9.58
N VAL A 554 11.75 -6.39 -8.45
CA VAL A 554 13.21 -6.38 -8.39
C VAL A 554 13.73 -7.78 -8.69
N SER A 555 14.64 -7.90 -9.65
CA SER A 555 15.27 -9.16 -10.03
C SER A 555 16.77 -9.12 -9.78
N ASN A 556 17.19 -9.88 -8.78
CA ASN A 556 18.59 -10.01 -8.38
C ASN A 556 19.44 -10.64 -9.49
N SER A 557 19.01 -11.79 -10.00
CA SER A 557 19.76 -12.55 -11.00
C SER A 557 19.80 -11.89 -12.37
N ASN A 558 18.79 -11.07 -12.69
CA ASN A 558 18.75 -10.36 -13.97
C ASN A 558 19.30 -8.93 -13.86
N SER A 559 19.81 -8.52 -12.68
CA SER A 559 20.41 -7.20 -12.45
C SER A 559 19.50 -6.04 -12.86
N SER A 560 18.18 -6.18 -12.65
CA SER A 560 17.17 -5.28 -13.22
C SER A 560 15.97 -5.06 -12.31
N VAL A 561 15.26 -3.95 -12.54
CA VAL A 561 13.90 -3.70 -12.02
C VAL A 561 12.94 -3.69 -13.20
N TYR A 562 11.84 -4.43 -13.07
CA TYR A 562 10.78 -4.52 -14.07
C TYR A 562 9.53 -3.79 -13.59
N GLU A 563 8.78 -3.22 -14.53
CA GLU A 563 7.42 -2.70 -14.29
C GLU A 563 6.42 -3.54 -15.07
N ILE A 564 5.40 -3.99 -14.35
CA ILE A 564 4.22 -4.67 -14.88
C ILE A 564 3.11 -3.63 -15.02
N THR A 565 2.62 -3.47 -16.23
CA THR A 565 1.53 -2.56 -16.58
C THR A 565 0.32 -3.32 -17.08
N GLY A 566 -0.86 -2.76 -16.87
CA GLY A 566 -2.11 -3.31 -17.38
C GLY A 566 -2.64 -2.53 -18.58
N ASN A 567 -3.34 -3.25 -19.47
CA ASN A 567 -4.20 -2.63 -20.46
C ASN A 567 -5.20 -1.68 -19.79
N GLN A 568 -5.46 -0.53 -20.40
CA GLN A 568 -6.36 0.46 -19.82
C GLN A 568 -7.82 0.14 -20.15
N PRO A 569 -8.77 0.44 -19.25
CA PRO A 569 -10.19 0.31 -19.53
C PRO A 569 -10.62 1.13 -20.75
N SER A 570 -11.59 0.61 -21.51
CA SER A 570 -12.22 1.37 -22.60
C SER A 570 -13.34 2.26 -22.05
N VAL A 571 -13.34 3.54 -22.44
CA VAL A 571 -14.31 4.55 -21.97
C VAL A 571 -15.47 4.69 -22.96
N TYR A 572 -16.68 4.48 -22.48
CA TYR A 572 -17.92 4.73 -23.20
C TYR A 572 -18.72 5.83 -22.51
N VAL A 573 -19.25 6.76 -23.29
CA VAL A 573 -20.04 7.89 -22.78
C VAL A 573 -21.41 7.88 -23.43
N ALA A 574 -22.44 8.05 -22.61
CA ALA A 574 -23.79 8.34 -23.05
C ALA A 574 -24.19 9.72 -22.50
N ASN A 575 -24.61 10.63 -23.37
CA ASN A 575 -25.23 11.90 -22.95
C ASN A 575 -26.74 11.75 -23.11
N LEU A 576 -27.50 12.01 -22.04
CA LEU A 576 -28.92 11.73 -21.94
C LEU A 576 -29.73 13.03 -22.09
N ASN A 577 -30.82 12.97 -22.85
CA ASN A 577 -31.84 14.02 -22.92
C ASN A 577 -33.17 13.47 -23.44
N GLY A 578 -34.25 14.25 -23.28
CA GLY A 578 -35.59 13.85 -23.72
C GLY A 578 -35.77 13.72 -25.25
N ALA A 579 -34.92 14.39 -26.04
CA ALA A 579 -34.98 14.31 -27.50
C ALA A 579 -34.50 12.95 -28.05
N GLN A 580 -33.71 12.20 -27.26
CA GLN A 580 -33.22 10.87 -27.61
C GLN A 580 -34.18 9.73 -27.22
N GLU A 581 -35.26 10.05 -26.50
CA GLU A 581 -36.29 9.08 -26.11
C GLU A 581 -37.06 8.52 -27.29
N VAL A 582 -37.70 7.36 -27.08
CA VAL A 582 -38.50 6.70 -28.12
C VAL A 582 -39.90 6.36 -27.57
N PRO A 583 -40.93 7.20 -27.86
CA PRO A 583 -40.87 8.45 -28.63
C PRO A 583 -40.21 9.60 -27.87
N ALA A 584 -39.64 10.56 -28.60
CA ALA A 584 -39.01 11.74 -28.01
C ALA A 584 -39.99 12.56 -27.17
N ASN A 585 -39.50 13.15 -26.08
CA ASN A 585 -40.29 13.99 -25.18
C ASN A 585 -39.66 15.39 -25.00
N ASN A 586 -40.38 16.28 -24.33
CA ASN A 586 -39.96 17.68 -24.13
C ASN A 586 -39.28 17.91 -22.77
N SER A 587 -38.79 16.87 -22.09
CA SER A 587 -38.07 17.05 -20.83
C SER A 587 -36.83 17.92 -21.06
N THR A 588 -36.60 18.83 -20.14
CA THR A 588 -35.39 19.67 -20.09
C THR A 588 -34.31 19.05 -19.21
N ALA A 589 -34.58 17.89 -18.62
CA ALA A 589 -33.60 17.12 -17.87
C ALA A 589 -32.45 16.69 -18.78
N THR A 590 -31.28 16.58 -18.17
CA THR A 590 -30.04 16.16 -18.84
C THR A 590 -29.26 15.21 -17.94
N GLY A 591 -28.47 14.34 -18.54
CA GLY A 591 -27.57 13.48 -17.79
C GLY A 591 -26.39 12.98 -18.61
N THR A 592 -25.45 12.36 -17.94
CA THR A 592 -24.30 11.69 -18.52
C THR A 592 -24.09 10.37 -17.79
N ALA A 593 -23.94 9.28 -18.56
CA ALA A 593 -23.49 8.00 -18.06
C ALA A 593 -22.10 7.68 -18.60
N ILE A 594 -21.20 7.22 -17.74
CA ILE A 594 -19.87 6.74 -18.13
C ILE A 594 -19.81 5.25 -17.84
N LEU A 595 -19.36 4.47 -18.82
CA LEU A 595 -19.10 3.05 -18.66
C LEU A 595 -17.63 2.77 -18.96
N LEU A 596 -16.94 2.17 -17.99
CA LEU A 596 -15.57 1.70 -18.11
C LEU A 596 -15.57 0.18 -18.25
N LEU A 597 -15.31 -0.30 -19.47
CA LEU A 597 -15.18 -1.72 -19.77
C LEU A 597 -13.82 -2.22 -19.27
N SER A 598 -13.81 -3.27 -18.45
CA SER A 598 -12.58 -3.89 -17.97
C SER A 598 -11.76 -4.44 -19.15
N PRO A 599 -10.42 -4.46 -19.06
CA PRO A 599 -9.58 -5.00 -20.13
C PRO A 599 -9.84 -6.48 -20.46
N ASP A 600 -10.22 -7.28 -19.46
CA ASP A 600 -10.61 -8.68 -19.65
C ASP A 600 -12.01 -8.85 -20.27
N GLU A 601 -12.74 -7.74 -20.47
CA GLU A 601 -14.07 -7.67 -21.07
C GLU A 601 -15.14 -8.49 -20.34
N THR A 602 -14.90 -8.86 -19.07
CA THR A 602 -15.87 -9.63 -18.27
C THR A 602 -16.78 -8.75 -17.41
N SER A 603 -16.38 -7.50 -17.20
CA SER A 603 -17.11 -6.56 -16.33
C SER A 603 -17.03 -5.13 -16.84
N ALA A 604 -17.93 -4.29 -16.35
CA ALA A 604 -17.81 -2.84 -16.52
C ALA A 604 -18.24 -2.12 -15.26
N ARG A 605 -17.66 -0.93 -15.05
CA ARG A 605 -18.10 0.00 -14.01
C ARG A 605 -18.85 1.15 -14.63
N VAL A 606 -19.98 1.51 -14.05
CA VAL A 606 -20.92 2.50 -14.57
C VAL A 606 -21.08 3.63 -13.57
N SER A 607 -21.03 4.87 -14.02
CA SER A 607 -21.50 6.04 -13.30
C SER A 607 -22.65 6.69 -14.06
N LEU A 608 -23.54 7.36 -13.34
CA LEU A 608 -24.70 8.06 -13.89
C LEU A 608 -24.91 9.35 -13.11
N ASN A 609 -24.89 10.48 -13.80
CA ASN A 609 -25.18 11.79 -13.21
C ASN A 609 -26.23 12.50 -14.03
N PHE A 610 -27.28 13.02 -13.40
CA PHE A 610 -28.35 13.75 -14.08
C PHE A 610 -28.92 14.88 -13.22
N THR A 611 -29.59 15.82 -13.90
CA THR A 611 -30.29 16.95 -13.29
C THR A 611 -31.63 17.18 -13.96
N GLY A 612 -32.57 17.83 -13.26
CA GLY A 612 -33.90 18.16 -13.81
C GLY A 612 -34.97 17.08 -13.62
N ILE A 613 -34.60 15.89 -13.11
CA ILE A 613 -35.56 14.84 -12.74
C ILE A 613 -35.92 14.97 -11.26
N THR A 614 -37.22 15.03 -10.95
CA THR A 614 -37.73 15.30 -9.59
C THR A 614 -38.42 14.10 -8.94
N SER A 615 -38.67 13.02 -9.68
CA SER A 615 -39.41 11.85 -9.20
C SER A 615 -39.01 10.58 -9.96
N GLU A 616 -37.71 10.28 -9.97
CA GLU A 616 -37.17 9.07 -10.60
C GLU A 616 -37.88 7.82 -10.07
N THR A 617 -38.21 6.90 -10.98
CA THR A 617 -38.81 5.61 -10.64
C THR A 617 -37.90 4.43 -10.97
N ALA A 618 -37.02 4.56 -11.96
CA ALA A 618 -36.01 3.56 -12.30
C ALA A 618 -34.95 4.12 -13.26
N ALA A 619 -33.79 3.48 -13.28
CA ALA A 619 -32.76 3.68 -14.30
C ALA A 619 -32.29 2.31 -14.80
N HIS A 620 -32.08 2.18 -16.11
CA HIS A 620 -31.74 0.92 -16.74
C HIS A 620 -30.66 1.08 -17.83
N ILE A 621 -29.88 0.02 -18.03
CA ILE A 621 -29.14 -0.18 -19.27
C ILE A 621 -29.91 -1.18 -20.13
N HIS A 622 -30.22 -0.77 -21.35
CA HIS A 622 -30.96 -1.57 -22.34
C HIS A 622 -30.04 -2.06 -23.46
N GLY A 623 -30.41 -3.18 -24.07
CA GLY A 623 -29.74 -3.66 -25.28
C GLY A 623 -30.17 -5.07 -25.71
N PRO A 624 -29.80 -5.50 -26.93
CA PRO A 624 -29.24 -4.68 -28.00
C PRO A 624 -30.31 -3.83 -28.71
N GLY A 625 -30.04 -2.54 -28.92
CA GLY A 625 -30.89 -1.61 -29.68
C GLY A 625 -30.09 -0.43 -30.23
N ALA A 626 -30.21 -0.18 -31.54
CA ALA A 626 -29.60 0.98 -32.18
C ALA A 626 -30.28 2.29 -31.73
N ALA A 627 -29.63 3.43 -31.99
CA ALA A 627 -30.22 4.74 -31.70
C ALA A 627 -31.60 4.88 -32.36
N GLY A 628 -32.62 5.20 -31.57
CA GLY A 628 -34.01 5.31 -32.03
C GLY A 628 -34.82 4.00 -31.99
N ALA A 629 -34.25 2.90 -31.49
CA ALA A 629 -34.94 1.64 -31.26
C ALA A 629 -35.12 1.35 -29.76
N ILE A 630 -36.22 0.66 -29.42
CA ILE A 630 -36.50 0.16 -28.07
C ILE A 630 -35.87 -1.23 -27.93
N ALA A 631 -35.23 -1.49 -26.78
CA ALA A 631 -34.62 -2.78 -26.43
C ALA A 631 -35.03 -3.23 -25.02
N PRO A 632 -34.91 -4.54 -24.69
CA PRO A 632 -35.15 -5.02 -23.34
C PRO A 632 -34.12 -4.48 -22.34
N VAL A 633 -34.47 -4.49 -21.06
CA VAL A 633 -33.56 -4.17 -19.95
C VAL A 633 -32.52 -5.30 -19.81
N LEU A 634 -31.25 -4.93 -19.80
CA LEU A 634 -30.14 -5.83 -19.49
C LEU A 634 -29.72 -5.70 -18.03
N PHE A 635 -29.59 -4.47 -17.55
CA PHE A 635 -29.14 -4.18 -16.18
C PHE A 635 -30.04 -3.14 -15.54
N THR A 636 -30.44 -3.38 -14.29
CA THR A 636 -31.11 -2.37 -13.46
C THR A 636 -30.05 -1.61 -12.67
N LEU A 637 -30.13 -0.28 -12.70
CA LEU A 637 -29.22 0.59 -11.99
C LEU A 637 -29.86 1.08 -10.68
N PRO A 638 -29.06 1.37 -9.64
CA PRO A 638 -29.54 2.07 -8.45
C PRO A 638 -30.22 3.40 -8.80
N GLN A 639 -31.23 3.79 -8.02
CA GLN A 639 -31.85 5.11 -8.15
C GLN A 639 -30.91 6.22 -7.67
N GLY A 640 -31.05 7.39 -8.25
CA GLY A 640 -30.28 8.59 -7.97
C GLY A 640 -29.01 8.69 -8.80
N ASN A 641 -28.18 9.69 -8.47
CA ASN A 641 -26.85 9.79 -9.06
C ASN A 641 -25.98 8.62 -8.56
N ILE A 642 -25.34 7.93 -9.51
CA ILE A 642 -24.51 6.74 -9.27
C ILE A 642 -23.04 7.13 -9.43
N GLY A 643 -22.28 7.05 -8.34
CA GLY A 643 -20.83 7.26 -8.36
C GLY A 643 -20.06 6.08 -8.95
N GLU A 644 -20.51 4.86 -8.68
CA GLU A 644 -19.98 3.61 -9.25
C GLU A 644 -21.01 2.47 -9.08
N PHE A 645 -21.20 1.69 -10.13
CA PHE A 645 -21.95 0.43 -10.09
C PHE A 645 -21.29 -0.59 -11.02
N SER A 646 -21.04 -1.79 -10.52
CA SER A 646 -20.38 -2.85 -11.30
C SER A 646 -21.41 -3.76 -11.96
N ILE A 647 -21.20 -4.06 -13.24
CA ILE A 647 -21.98 -5.03 -14.01
C ILE A 647 -21.07 -6.11 -14.58
N SER A 648 -21.57 -7.34 -14.65
CA SER A 648 -20.92 -8.44 -15.37
C SER A 648 -21.47 -8.50 -16.78
N LEU A 649 -20.60 -8.72 -17.76
CA LEU A 649 -20.95 -8.71 -19.18
C LEU A 649 -20.73 -10.10 -19.79
N SER A 650 -21.70 -10.59 -20.55
CA SER A 650 -21.47 -11.70 -21.46
C SER A 650 -20.67 -11.24 -22.68
N PRO A 651 -19.99 -12.14 -23.42
CA PRO A 651 -19.31 -11.79 -24.67
C PRO A 651 -20.23 -11.09 -25.70
N ASN A 652 -21.52 -11.44 -25.70
CA ASN A 652 -22.52 -10.79 -26.55
C ASN A 652 -22.82 -9.35 -26.10
N ASP A 653 -22.91 -9.10 -24.79
CA ASP A 653 -23.13 -7.75 -24.26
C ASP A 653 -21.95 -6.83 -24.61
N VAL A 654 -20.73 -7.33 -24.51
CA VAL A 654 -19.52 -6.60 -24.91
C VAL A 654 -19.54 -6.25 -26.40
N GLN A 655 -19.87 -7.22 -27.26
CA GLN A 655 -19.94 -6.97 -28.69
C GLN A 655 -21.03 -5.95 -29.02
N ASN A 656 -22.18 -6.03 -28.36
CA ASN A 656 -23.26 -5.06 -28.51
C ASN A 656 -22.84 -3.66 -28.02
N LEU A 657 -22.08 -3.56 -26.91
CA LEU A 657 -21.55 -2.30 -26.42
C LEU A 657 -20.58 -1.66 -27.42
N LYS A 658 -19.64 -2.46 -27.95
CA LYS A 658 -18.69 -2.04 -28.99
C LYS A 658 -19.37 -1.58 -30.27
N ASN A 659 -20.51 -2.19 -30.60
CA ASN A 659 -21.33 -1.82 -31.76
C ASN A 659 -22.27 -0.63 -31.49
N GLY A 660 -22.23 -0.03 -30.29
CA GLY A 660 -23.08 1.09 -29.91
C GLY A 660 -24.56 0.73 -29.77
N LEU A 661 -24.85 -0.52 -29.37
CA LEU A 661 -26.22 -1.05 -29.22
C LEU A 661 -26.72 -1.05 -27.78
N LEU A 662 -25.96 -0.52 -26.82
CA LEU A 662 -26.42 -0.32 -25.45
C LEU A 662 -26.74 1.15 -25.20
N TYR A 663 -27.80 1.42 -24.47
CA TYR A 663 -28.19 2.76 -24.05
C TYR A 663 -28.65 2.78 -22.58
N VAL A 664 -28.56 3.95 -21.96
CA VAL A 664 -29.12 4.22 -20.63
C VAL A 664 -30.44 4.96 -20.80
N ASP A 665 -31.40 4.61 -19.97
CA ASP A 665 -32.73 5.23 -19.90
C ASP A 665 -33.09 5.47 -18.42
N ILE A 666 -33.66 6.64 -18.11
CA ILE A 666 -34.12 7.02 -16.77
C ILE A 666 -35.60 7.35 -16.83
N HIS A 667 -36.38 6.70 -15.97
CA HIS A 667 -37.82 6.87 -15.85
C HIS A 667 -38.18 7.74 -14.65
N SER A 668 -39.30 8.45 -14.76
CA SER A 668 -39.88 9.21 -13.65
C SER A 668 -41.40 9.05 -13.57
N ASN A 669 -42.01 9.53 -12.49
CA ASN A 669 -43.47 9.60 -12.41
C ASN A 669 -44.08 10.52 -13.49
N ALA A 670 -43.33 11.54 -13.93
CA ALA A 670 -43.77 12.47 -14.96
C ALA A 670 -43.74 11.84 -16.36
N VAL A 671 -42.74 10.99 -16.63
CA VAL A 671 -42.60 10.28 -17.91
C VAL A 671 -42.28 8.79 -17.67
N PRO A 672 -43.30 7.96 -17.34
CA PRO A 672 -43.07 6.56 -16.95
C PRO A 672 -42.47 5.68 -18.06
N THR A 673 -42.58 6.08 -19.31
CA THR A 673 -42.04 5.35 -20.46
C THR A 673 -40.56 5.61 -20.74
N GLY A 674 -39.92 6.52 -19.99
CA GLY A 674 -38.55 7.02 -20.23
C GLY A 674 -38.55 8.54 -20.33
N GLU A 675 -37.84 9.21 -19.42
CA GLU A 675 -37.73 10.67 -19.39
C GLU A 675 -36.50 11.16 -20.15
N ILE A 676 -35.33 10.56 -19.93
CA ILE A 676 -34.10 10.88 -20.67
C ILE A 676 -33.30 9.62 -21.04
N ARG A 677 -32.86 9.57 -22.29
CA ARG A 677 -32.15 8.44 -22.89
C ARG A 677 -30.83 8.86 -23.52
N GLY A 678 -29.83 7.98 -23.51
CA GLY A 678 -28.53 8.23 -24.14
C GLY A 678 -27.83 6.95 -24.59
N GLN A 679 -27.33 6.91 -25.82
CA GLN A 679 -26.61 5.76 -26.36
C GLN A 679 -25.16 5.75 -25.87
N PHE A 680 -24.64 4.58 -25.46
CA PHE A 680 -23.21 4.43 -25.22
C PHE A 680 -22.45 4.41 -26.55
N ALA A 681 -21.46 5.30 -26.67
CA ALA A 681 -20.54 5.31 -27.79
C ALA A 681 -19.11 5.54 -27.32
N THR A 682 -18.15 4.96 -28.03
CA THR A 682 -16.75 5.39 -27.97
C THR A 682 -16.63 6.73 -28.67
N SER A 683 -16.30 7.81 -27.97
CA SER A 683 -15.95 9.07 -28.64
C SER A 683 -14.43 9.19 -28.73
N ALA A 684 -13.93 9.71 -29.85
CA ALA A 684 -12.50 9.98 -29.99
C ALA A 684 -11.98 10.97 -28.92
N SER A 685 -12.88 11.70 -28.25
CA SER A 685 -12.61 12.63 -27.15
C SER A 685 -12.98 12.08 -25.77
N ALA A 686 -13.42 10.82 -25.64
CA ALA A 686 -13.91 10.26 -24.39
C ALA A 686 -12.77 10.21 -23.38
N SER A 687 -12.90 10.97 -22.30
CA SER A 687 -11.95 11.02 -21.20
C SER A 687 -12.69 10.97 -19.88
N SER A 688 -12.10 10.28 -18.91
CA SER A 688 -12.66 10.04 -17.59
C SER A 688 -11.60 10.30 -16.52
N VAL A 689 -11.96 10.98 -15.43
CA VAL A 689 -11.12 11.17 -14.24
C VAL A 689 -11.79 10.53 -13.03
N GLN A 690 -11.01 9.79 -12.23
CA GLN A 690 -11.52 9.02 -11.10
C GLN A 690 -10.41 8.68 -10.10
N PHE A 691 -10.77 8.27 -8.89
CA PHE A 691 -9.81 7.68 -7.96
C PHE A 691 -9.25 6.36 -8.50
N ASN A 692 -7.97 6.09 -8.25
CA ASN A 692 -7.32 4.86 -8.69
C ASN A 692 -7.70 3.64 -7.83
N ALA A 693 -8.37 3.85 -6.70
CA ALA A 693 -8.90 2.84 -5.80
C ALA A 693 -10.24 3.33 -5.22
N ALA A 694 -11.12 2.40 -4.82
CA ALA A 694 -12.35 2.77 -4.10
C ALA A 694 -12.11 3.05 -2.61
N SER A 695 -11.05 2.46 -2.06
CA SER A 695 -10.69 2.58 -0.65
C SER A 695 -9.20 2.89 -0.51
N TYR A 696 -8.88 3.75 0.44
CA TYR A 696 -7.52 4.09 0.87
C TYR A 696 -7.40 3.85 2.37
N SER A 697 -6.18 3.60 2.84
CA SER A 697 -5.92 3.51 4.27
C SER A 697 -4.65 4.26 4.63
N ALA A 698 -4.67 4.93 5.78
CA ALA A 698 -3.51 5.56 6.38
C ALA A 698 -3.52 5.26 7.88
N SER A 699 -2.32 5.08 8.44
CA SER A 699 -2.15 5.16 9.90
C SER A 699 -2.40 6.60 10.34
N GLU A 700 -2.95 6.80 11.53
CA GLU A 700 -3.07 8.12 12.14
C GLU A 700 -1.71 8.82 12.24
N SER A 701 -0.71 8.09 12.73
CA SER A 701 0.69 8.51 12.84
C SER A 701 1.38 8.86 11.51
N ALA A 702 0.79 8.50 10.35
CA ALA A 702 1.28 8.96 9.05
C ALA A 702 1.07 10.47 8.89
N GLY A 703 0.05 11.03 9.55
CA GLY A 703 -0.34 12.43 9.50
C GLY A 703 -0.95 12.88 8.17
N GLU A 704 -0.97 12.05 7.14
CA GLU A 704 -1.68 12.32 5.90
C GLU A 704 -2.17 11.03 5.24
N ALA A 705 -3.34 11.11 4.59
CA ALA A 705 -3.80 10.11 3.64
C ALA A 705 -3.52 10.61 2.22
N VAL A 706 -2.77 9.84 1.43
CA VAL A 706 -2.44 10.17 0.03
C VAL A 706 -3.43 9.48 -0.90
N LEU A 707 -4.16 10.25 -1.70
CA LEU A 707 -5.11 9.76 -2.68
C LEU A 707 -4.57 10.01 -4.09
N THR A 708 -4.70 9.01 -4.96
CA THR A 708 -4.27 9.09 -6.36
C THR A 708 -5.48 9.12 -7.29
N VAL A 709 -5.49 10.08 -8.21
CA VAL A 709 -6.50 10.28 -9.24
C VAL A 709 -5.91 9.92 -10.60
N THR A 710 -6.59 9.05 -11.34
CA THR A 710 -6.21 8.64 -12.69
C THR A 710 -7.12 9.26 -13.74
N ARG A 711 -6.55 9.47 -14.93
CA ARG A 711 -7.24 9.92 -16.13
C ARG A 711 -7.11 8.86 -17.22
N ILE A 712 -8.25 8.41 -17.74
CA ILE A 712 -8.39 7.30 -18.69
C ILE A 712 -9.07 7.81 -19.98
N GLY A 713 -8.83 7.15 -21.10
CA GLY A 713 -9.34 7.52 -22.42
C GLY A 713 -8.44 8.51 -23.14
N ASN A 714 -9.01 9.49 -23.83
CA ASN A 714 -8.25 10.51 -24.56
C ASN A 714 -7.62 11.53 -23.60
N THR A 715 -6.29 11.55 -23.53
CA THR A 715 -5.51 12.45 -22.66
C THR A 715 -4.81 13.59 -23.44
N ALA A 716 -5.07 13.76 -24.74
CA ALA A 716 -4.35 14.70 -25.61
C ALA A 716 -4.53 16.18 -25.22
N ASN A 717 -5.63 16.53 -24.56
CA ASN A 717 -5.90 17.90 -24.09
C ASN A 717 -5.77 17.97 -22.57
N PRO A 718 -5.47 19.13 -21.97
CA PRO A 718 -5.49 19.30 -20.51
C PRO A 718 -6.86 19.00 -19.89
N ALA A 719 -6.87 18.60 -18.62
CA ALA A 719 -8.09 18.43 -17.83
C ALA A 719 -7.92 18.98 -16.42
N VAL A 720 -9.01 19.39 -15.81
CA VAL A 720 -9.05 19.93 -14.46
C VAL A 720 -10.15 19.23 -13.69
N VAL A 721 -9.88 18.83 -12.45
CA VAL A 721 -10.87 18.23 -11.55
C VAL A 721 -10.77 18.85 -10.16
N THR A 722 -11.90 19.20 -9.58
CA THR A 722 -11.99 19.64 -8.19
C THR A 722 -12.28 18.45 -7.28
N TYR A 723 -11.69 18.46 -6.08
CA TYR A 723 -11.89 17.42 -5.10
C TYR A 723 -12.18 18.02 -3.72
N GLN A 724 -12.89 17.26 -2.89
CA GLN A 724 -13.19 17.66 -1.52
C GLN A 724 -13.42 16.47 -0.59
N THR A 725 -13.15 16.64 0.70
CA THR A 725 -13.66 15.73 1.74
C THR A 725 -15.17 15.88 1.87
N ILE A 726 -15.87 14.78 2.16
CA ILE A 726 -17.31 14.77 2.48
C ILE A 726 -17.41 14.83 3.99
N ASP A 727 -17.65 16.03 4.50
CA ASP A 727 -17.58 16.33 5.92
C ASP A 727 -18.93 16.20 6.62
N ASP A 728 -18.96 15.45 7.74
CA ASP A 728 -20.06 15.49 8.70
C ASP A 728 -19.83 16.63 9.72
N PRO A 729 -20.66 17.70 9.72
CA PRO A 729 -20.53 18.81 10.67
C PRO A 729 -21.02 18.48 12.09
N THR A 730 -21.50 17.26 12.34
CA THR A 730 -22.07 16.87 13.63
C THR A 730 -21.05 17.07 14.75
N LEU A 731 -21.48 17.73 15.82
CA LEU A 731 -20.64 17.91 17.00
C LEU A 731 -20.65 16.63 17.83
N VAL A 732 -19.55 15.89 17.74
CA VAL A 732 -19.26 14.73 18.57
C VAL A 732 -18.03 15.00 19.45
N ARG A 733 -17.83 14.16 20.47
CA ARG A 733 -16.54 14.10 21.16
C ARG A 733 -15.59 13.23 20.33
N CYS A 734 -14.31 13.57 20.34
CA CYS A 734 -13.24 12.85 19.63
C CYS A 734 -12.73 11.65 20.44
N ASP A 735 -13.60 11.01 21.22
CA ASP A 735 -13.26 9.78 21.95
C ASP A 735 -14.37 8.74 21.76
N VAL A 736 -15.07 8.85 20.63
CA VAL A 736 -16.32 8.15 20.35
C VAL A 736 -16.06 7.14 19.27
N PHE A 737 -15.97 5.88 19.65
CA PHE A 737 -15.88 4.79 18.69
C PHE A 737 -17.23 4.50 18.02
N ASN A 738 -17.45 5.10 16.85
CA ASN A 738 -18.61 4.80 15.99
C ASN A 738 -18.22 4.43 14.54
N GLY A 739 -16.91 4.41 14.22
CA GLY A 739 -16.36 4.08 12.92
C GLY A 739 -16.43 5.21 11.88
N ILE A 740 -16.82 6.41 12.28
CA ILE A 740 -16.94 7.61 11.44
C ILE A 740 -15.86 8.60 11.86
N ALA A 741 -15.01 9.00 10.92
CA ALA A 741 -14.05 10.06 11.13
C ALA A 741 -14.73 11.42 10.89
N TYR A 742 -14.42 12.39 11.73
CA TYR A 742 -14.93 13.76 11.73
C TYR A 742 -13.82 14.77 11.45
N PRO A 743 -14.08 15.84 10.65
CA PRO A 743 -13.10 16.87 10.31
C PRO A 743 -12.66 17.73 11.52
N ARG A 744 -13.28 17.51 12.68
CA ARG A 744 -12.97 18.16 13.94
C ARG A 744 -11.93 17.39 14.76
N CYS A 745 -11.91 16.08 14.60
CA CYS A 745 -11.15 15.14 15.41
C CYS A 745 -9.99 14.62 14.55
N ASP A 746 -10.31 13.88 13.49
CA ASP A 746 -9.40 12.88 12.93
C ASP A 746 -8.73 13.37 11.64
N TYR A 747 -9.36 14.31 10.93
CA TYR A 747 -8.81 14.85 9.69
C TYR A 747 -9.12 16.33 9.47
N THR A 748 -8.47 16.92 8.46
CA THR A 748 -8.72 18.31 8.06
C THR A 748 -9.55 18.40 6.79
N THR A 749 -10.64 19.18 6.83
CA THR A 749 -11.42 19.55 5.63
C THR A 749 -10.48 19.97 4.52
N THR A 750 -10.54 19.26 3.39
CA THR A 750 -9.66 19.52 2.26
C THR A 750 -10.51 19.79 1.03
N PHE A 751 -10.22 20.89 0.33
CA PHE A 751 -10.83 21.26 -0.95
C PHE A 751 -9.78 21.92 -1.85
N ASN A 752 -9.59 21.41 -3.07
CA ASN A 752 -8.70 22.03 -4.04
C ASN A 752 -8.96 21.51 -5.47
N THR A 753 -8.08 21.91 -6.39
CA THR A 753 -8.14 21.55 -7.80
C THR A 753 -6.88 20.79 -8.22
N LEU A 754 -7.03 19.70 -8.97
CA LEU A 754 -5.97 19.04 -9.72
C LEU A 754 -6.03 19.44 -11.19
N SER A 755 -4.87 19.79 -11.75
CA SER A 755 -4.71 20.14 -13.17
C SER A 755 -3.80 19.13 -13.86
N PHE A 756 -4.35 18.37 -14.80
CA PHE A 756 -3.64 17.44 -15.67
C PHE A 756 -3.17 18.17 -16.93
N ALA A 757 -1.88 18.10 -17.21
CA ALA A 757 -1.34 18.53 -18.50
C ALA A 757 -1.79 17.58 -19.64
N ALA A 758 -1.58 18.01 -20.89
CA ALA A 758 -1.76 17.13 -22.04
C ALA A 758 -0.83 15.90 -21.91
N GLY A 759 -1.40 14.70 -22.07
CA GLY A 759 -0.71 13.41 -21.91
C GLY A 759 -0.57 12.94 -20.47
N GLU A 760 -0.87 13.77 -19.46
CA GLU A 760 -0.75 13.40 -18.05
C GLU A 760 -1.96 12.55 -17.62
N THR A 761 -1.67 11.41 -16.99
CA THR A 761 -2.67 10.39 -16.63
C THR A 761 -2.84 10.19 -15.12
N VAL A 762 -1.95 10.76 -14.29
CA VAL A 762 -1.94 10.53 -12.84
C VAL A 762 -1.61 11.81 -12.08
N LYS A 763 -2.35 12.06 -11.00
CA LYS A 763 -2.06 13.07 -9.99
C LYS A 763 -2.37 12.50 -8.60
N SER A 764 -1.75 13.05 -7.57
CA SER A 764 -2.09 12.70 -6.18
C SER A 764 -2.23 13.97 -5.35
N PHE A 765 -2.97 13.85 -4.24
CA PHE A 765 -3.07 14.88 -3.21
C PHE A 765 -3.14 14.22 -1.83
N SER A 766 -2.94 15.03 -0.80
CA SER A 766 -3.01 14.58 0.59
C SER A 766 -4.22 15.17 1.31
N VAL A 767 -4.84 14.39 2.18
CA VAL A 767 -5.74 14.86 3.23
C VAL A 767 -4.99 14.77 4.56
N PRO A 768 -4.78 15.89 5.29
CA PRO A 768 -4.12 15.84 6.59
C PRO A 768 -4.95 15.06 7.61
N ILE A 769 -4.28 14.16 8.32
CA ILE A 769 -4.80 13.37 9.43
C ILE A 769 -4.24 13.94 10.75
N THR A 770 -5.09 14.04 11.76
CA THR A 770 -4.73 14.39 13.14
C THR A 770 -4.33 13.10 13.84
N ASP A 771 -3.16 13.06 14.47
CA ASP A 771 -2.63 11.91 15.25
C ASP A 771 -2.85 12.19 16.73
N ASP A 772 -4.00 11.78 17.25
CA ASP A 772 -4.43 12.10 18.58
C ASP A 772 -3.97 11.06 19.64
N GLY A 773 -4.57 11.11 20.82
CA GLY A 773 -4.17 10.31 21.97
C GLY A 773 -5.30 9.41 22.47
N TYR A 774 -6.33 9.16 21.68
CA TYR A 774 -7.44 8.29 22.03
C TYR A 774 -7.34 6.94 21.33
N ALA A 775 -7.62 5.87 22.08
CA ALA A 775 -7.82 4.55 21.49
C ALA A 775 -9.30 4.39 21.14
N GLU A 776 -9.68 4.95 20.00
CA GLU A 776 -11.05 4.96 19.52
C GLU A 776 -11.30 4.06 18.31
N GLY A 777 -10.32 3.28 17.87
CA GLY A 777 -10.44 2.29 16.81
C GLY A 777 -10.46 2.90 15.41
N ASN A 778 -10.54 2.04 14.38
CA ASN A 778 -10.48 2.52 12.99
C ASN A 778 -11.74 3.28 12.60
N GLU A 779 -11.55 4.37 11.86
CA GLU A 779 -12.62 5.27 11.44
C GLU A 779 -12.55 5.59 9.95
N THR A 780 -13.67 6.05 9.38
CA THR A 780 -13.78 6.30 7.95
C THR A 780 -14.40 7.64 7.60
N PHE A 781 -13.86 8.27 6.56
CA PHE A 781 -14.47 9.43 5.90
C PHE A 781 -14.43 9.25 4.38
N ALA A 782 -15.23 10.02 3.66
CA ALA A 782 -15.29 9.95 2.20
C ALA A 782 -14.64 11.19 1.55
N VAL A 783 -14.10 11.01 0.34
CA VAL A 783 -13.55 12.08 -0.50
C VAL A 783 -14.19 11.98 -1.87
N ALA A 784 -14.62 13.11 -2.43
CA ALA A 784 -15.29 13.19 -3.72
C ALA A 784 -14.52 14.04 -4.74
N LEU A 785 -14.55 13.62 -6.00
CA LEU A 785 -14.31 14.45 -7.17
C LEU A 785 -15.63 15.13 -7.55
N VAL A 786 -15.64 16.46 -7.54
CA VAL A 786 -16.89 17.25 -7.56
C VAL A 786 -17.26 17.71 -8.96
N SER A 787 -16.29 18.25 -9.69
CA SER A 787 -16.50 18.73 -11.06
C SER A 787 -15.23 18.59 -11.87
N ALA A 788 -15.39 18.23 -13.15
CA ALA A 788 -14.29 18.09 -14.09
C ALA A 788 -14.54 18.92 -15.37
N THR A 789 -13.48 19.50 -15.91
CA THR A 789 -13.45 20.20 -17.21
C THR A 789 -12.36 19.57 -18.06
N GLY A 790 -12.63 19.30 -19.35
CA GLY A 790 -11.68 18.60 -20.24
C GLY A 790 -11.65 17.07 -20.07
N ALA A 791 -12.45 16.54 -19.14
CA ALA A 791 -12.76 15.13 -18.93
C ALA A 791 -14.13 15.01 -18.23
N ASN A 792 -14.68 13.80 -18.17
CA ASN A 792 -15.88 13.48 -17.38
C ASN A 792 -15.50 12.87 -16.03
N LEU A 793 -16.36 12.98 -15.03
CA LEU A 793 -16.20 12.19 -13.80
C LEU A 793 -16.50 10.73 -14.08
N GLY A 794 -15.52 9.87 -13.81
CA GLY A 794 -15.64 8.43 -14.02
C GLY A 794 -16.35 7.69 -12.88
N PRO A 795 -16.55 6.38 -13.05
CA PRO A 795 -16.81 5.48 -11.93
C PRO A 795 -15.70 5.61 -10.86
N SER A 796 -16.06 5.63 -9.57
CA SER A 796 -15.15 6.01 -8.46
C SER A 796 -14.79 7.49 -8.44
N SER A 797 -15.80 8.34 -8.61
CA SER A 797 -15.73 9.76 -8.26
C SER A 797 -15.80 10.00 -6.75
N THR A 798 -16.03 8.97 -5.94
CA THR A 798 -15.94 9.00 -4.48
C THR A 798 -15.07 7.85 -4.01
N ALA A 799 -14.25 8.08 -2.99
CA ALA A 799 -13.45 7.06 -2.33
C ALA A 799 -13.63 7.14 -0.81
N THR A 800 -13.49 6.00 -0.15
CA THR A 800 -13.48 5.91 1.33
C THR A 800 -12.04 5.89 1.81
N VAL A 801 -11.72 6.69 2.83
CA VAL A 801 -10.44 6.66 3.51
C VAL A 801 -10.66 6.06 4.89
N THR A 802 -9.91 5.02 5.23
CA THR A 802 -9.85 4.44 6.58
C THR A 802 -8.64 4.98 7.31
N ILE A 803 -8.87 5.74 8.38
CA ILE A 803 -7.87 6.11 9.37
C ILE A 803 -7.72 4.93 10.32
N ARG A 804 -6.51 4.40 10.43
CA ARG A 804 -6.19 3.29 11.33
C ARG A 804 -5.52 3.86 12.57
N ASP A 805 -6.25 3.73 13.68
CA ASP A 805 -5.84 4.12 15.02
C ASP A 805 -4.54 3.40 15.43
N ASN A 806 -3.55 4.15 15.94
CA ASN A 806 -2.30 3.59 16.46
C ASN A 806 -2.34 3.33 17.97
N GLU A 807 -3.41 3.71 18.65
CA GLU A 807 -3.57 3.62 20.08
C GLU A 807 -4.40 2.38 20.43
N VAL A 808 -3.90 1.58 21.36
CA VAL A 808 -4.70 0.48 21.95
C VAL A 808 -5.32 0.87 23.29
N VAL A 809 -4.80 1.94 23.89
CA VAL A 809 -5.30 2.61 25.09
C VAL A 809 -5.03 4.11 24.98
N ASN A 810 -5.88 4.94 25.57
CA ASN A 810 -5.68 6.39 25.56
C ASN A 810 -4.29 6.79 26.08
N GLY A 811 -3.62 7.65 25.32
CA GLY A 811 -2.31 8.19 25.63
C GLY A 811 -2.29 8.97 26.95
N PRO A 812 -1.21 8.86 27.74
CA PRO A 812 -1.09 9.55 29.02
C PRO A 812 -0.78 11.05 28.88
N VAL A 813 -0.37 11.49 27.69
CA VAL A 813 -0.02 12.87 27.37
C VAL A 813 -0.91 13.33 26.23
N ASN A 814 -1.56 14.48 26.42
CA ASN A 814 -2.33 15.11 25.35
C ASN A 814 -1.37 15.66 24.28
N PRO A 815 -1.44 15.21 23.01
CA PRO A 815 -0.52 15.61 21.93
C PRO A 815 -0.39 17.13 21.77
N ILE A 816 -1.46 17.90 22.01
CA ILE A 816 -1.46 19.37 21.92
C ILE A 816 -0.47 20.05 22.89
N SER A 817 -0.04 19.34 23.91
CA SER A 817 0.98 19.79 24.86
C SER A 817 2.42 19.66 24.36
N THR A 818 2.64 19.09 23.17
CA THR A 818 3.95 18.99 22.54
C THR A 818 4.13 20.12 21.52
N THR A 819 5.34 20.66 21.40
CA THR A 819 5.62 21.74 20.43
C THR A 819 5.32 21.34 18.98
N PRO A 820 5.79 20.18 18.46
CA PRO A 820 5.58 19.83 17.06
C PRO A 820 4.10 19.69 16.69
N PHE A 821 3.33 19.00 17.54
CA PHE A 821 1.90 18.82 17.31
C PHE A 821 1.15 20.16 17.40
N PHE A 822 1.42 20.95 18.45
CA PHE A 822 0.79 22.26 18.66
C PHE A 822 0.92 23.17 17.43
N VAL A 823 2.14 23.30 16.92
CA VAL A 823 2.39 24.16 15.76
C VAL A 823 1.72 23.59 14.52
N ARG A 824 1.89 22.30 14.23
CA ARG A 824 1.22 21.66 13.09
C ARG A 824 -0.29 21.89 13.14
N GLN A 825 -0.91 21.69 14.30
CA GLN A 825 -2.34 21.84 14.46
C GLN A 825 -2.80 23.29 14.24
N HIS A 826 -1.99 24.29 14.60
CA HIS A 826 -2.27 25.69 14.26
C HIS A 826 -2.31 25.93 12.75
N TYR A 827 -1.37 25.35 11.99
CA TYR A 827 -1.40 25.47 10.53
C TYR A 827 -2.62 24.76 9.92
N LEU A 828 -3.01 23.60 10.44
CA LEU A 828 -4.17 22.87 9.95
C LEU A 828 -5.50 23.58 10.29
N ASP A 829 -5.69 23.97 11.55
CA ASP A 829 -6.93 24.58 12.03
C ASP A 829 -7.16 25.97 11.43
N PHE A 830 -6.11 26.76 11.22
CA PHE A 830 -6.22 28.17 10.85
C PHE A 830 -5.76 28.50 9.42
N LEU A 831 -4.94 27.65 8.78
CA LEU A 831 -4.44 27.87 7.43
C LEU A 831 -4.77 26.76 6.43
N ALA A 832 -5.35 25.63 6.88
CA ALA A 832 -5.68 24.48 6.06
C ALA A 832 -4.50 23.96 5.20
N ARG A 833 -3.27 23.98 5.75
CA ARG A 833 -2.06 23.44 5.12
C ARG A 833 -1.09 22.89 6.16
N GLU A 834 -0.14 22.07 5.72
CA GLU A 834 1.00 21.67 6.55
C GLU A 834 1.99 22.84 6.75
N PRO A 835 2.74 22.85 7.88
CA PRO A 835 3.79 23.82 8.12
C PRO A 835 4.99 23.60 7.20
N GLU A 836 5.67 24.68 6.86
CA GLU A 836 6.98 24.65 6.20
C GLU A 836 8.08 24.13 7.13
N SER A 837 9.14 23.56 6.55
CA SER A 837 10.34 23.19 7.31
C SER A 837 10.95 24.43 7.97
N ASN A 838 11.30 24.32 9.25
CA ASN A 838 11.87 25.41 10.07
C ASN A 838 10.97 26.63 10.22
N GLU A 839 9.66 26.40 10.30
CA GLU A 839 8.72 27.46 10.69
C GLU A 839 9.15 28.15 12.01
N PRO A 840 8.87 29.46 12.17
CA PRO A 840 9.46 30.28 13.24
C PRO A 840 8.86 30.03 14.63
N TRP A 841 7.68 29.42 14.73
CA TRP A 841 6.91 29.24 15.96
C TRP A 841 7.50 28.15 16.86
N SER A 842 7.95 27.01 16.31
CA SER A 842 8.63 25.98 17.12
C SER A 842 9.90 26.52 17.78
N ALA A 843 10.64 27.39 17.10
CA ALA A 843 11.85 28.00 17.65
C ALA A 843 11.56 28.88 18.88
N VAL A 844 10.42 29.58 18.90
CA VAL A 844 9.99 30.36 20.07
C VAL A 844 9.69 29.44 21.25
N LEU A 845 8.89 28.38 21.01
CA LEU A 845 8.45 27.46 22.06
C LEU A 845 9.62 26.63 22.62
N ASN A 846 10.50 26.12 21.76
CA ASN A 846 11.64 25.28 22.16
C ASN A 846 12.69 26.05 22.97
N ASN A 847 12.76 27.38 22.80
CA ASN A 847 13.65 28.25 23.58
C ASN A 847 12.97 28.85 24.81
N CYS A 848 11.74 28.45 25.11
CA CYS A 848 10.99 28.97 26.24
C CYS A 848 11.26 28.14 27.52
N SER A 849 11.77 28.79 28.57
CA SER A 849 12.12 28.14 29.83
C SER A 849 10.93 27.52 30.58
N ASP A 850 9.73 28.08 30.38
CA ASP A 850 8.46 27.55 30.87
C ASP A 850 7.39 27.87 29.80
N VAL A 851 7.21 26.94 28.87
CA VAL A 851 6.30 27.09 27.71
C VAL A 851 4.82 27.21 28.10
N ASN A 852 4.47 26.92 29.35
CA ASN A 852 3.09 26.97 29.83
C ASN A 852 2.78 28.27 30.56
N ASN A 853 3.75 28.87 31.25
CA ASN A 853 3.51 30.05 32.10
C ASN A 853 4.30 31.30 31.73
N ASN A 854 5.23 31.26 30.77
CA ASN A 854 6.01 32.43 30.39
C ASN A 854 5.32 33.24 29.28
N PRO A 855 4.69 34.39 29.57
CA PRO A 855 3.94 35.17 28.59
C PRO A 855 4.81 35.76 27.47
N ALA A 856 6.14 35.72 27.58
CA ALA A 856 7.03 36.16 26.52
C ALA A 856 7.21 35.13 25.39
N CYS A 857 6.96 33.84 25.65
CA CYS A 857 7.27 32.76 24.71
C CYS A 857 6.36 31.52 24.82
N ASP A 858 5.23 31.62 25.51
CA ASP A 858 4.26 30.53 25.64
C ASP A 858 3.35 30.35 24.41
N ARG A 859 2.55 29.27 24.44
CA ARG A 859 1.60 28.93 23.37
C ARG A 859 0.55 30.00 23.11
N VAL A 860 0.12 30.72 24.14
CA VAL A 860 -0.88 31.78 23.98
C VAL A 860 -0.27 32.94 23.19
N THR A 861 0.97 33.33 23.49
CA THR A 861 1.68 34.38 22.75
C THR A 861 1.99 33.95 21.32
N VAL A 862 2.45 32.72 21.13
CA VAL A 862 2.69 32.16 19.79
C VAL A 862 1.41 32.14 18.95
N SER A 863 0.30 31.68 19.53
CA SER A 863 -0.98 31.65 18.82
C SER A 863 -1.50 33.05 18.51
N ALA A 864 -1.46 33.98 19.47
CA ALA A 864 -1.88 35.36 19.23
C ALA A 864 -1.05 36.02 18.11
N ALA A 865 0.25 35.76 18.06
CA ALA A 865 1.12 36.23 16.99
C ALA A 865 0.80 35.56 15.64
N PHE A 866 0.51 34.25 15.64
CA PHE A 866 0.10 33.51 14.46
C PHE A 866 -1.19 34.06 13.84
N LEU A 867 -2.21 34.28 14.66
CA LEU A 867 -3.49 34.88 14.26
C LEU A 867 -3.34 36.36 13.85
N GLY A 868 -2.30 37.03 14.34
CA GLY A 868 -1.91 38.37 13.89
C GLY A 868 -1.12 38.38 12.58
N SER A 869 -0.71 37.23 12.06
CA SER A 869 0.17 37.17 10.88
C SER A 869 -0.54 37.63 9.60
N PRO A 870 0.20 38.24 8.65
CA PRO A 870 -0.36 38.60 7.34
C PRO A 870 -0.97 37.40 6.61
N GLU A 871 -0.36 36.22 6.69
CA GLU A 871 -0.83 35.02 5.98
C GLU A 871 -2.22 34.59 6.44
N PHE A 872 -2.47 34.59 7.74
CA PHE A 872 -3.78 34.23 8.26
C PHE A 872 -4.85 35.26 7.87
N GLN A 873 -4.52 36.55 7.96
CA GLN A 873 -5.45 37.64 7.62
C GLN A 873 -5.84 37.65 6.14
N ILE A 874 -4.97 37.24 5.22
CA ILE A 874 -5.30 37.19 3.79
C ILE A 874 -6.15 35.96 3.39
N LYS A 875 -6.40 35.03 4.32
CA LYS A 875 -7.18 33.80 4.11
C LYS A 875 -8.50 33.82 4.89
N GLY A 876 -8.49 33.46 6.17
CA GLY A 876 -9.71 33.29 6.97
C GLY A 876 -10.57 34.55 7.04
N TYR A 877 -9.93 35.71 7.22
CA TYR A 877 -10.64 36.99 7.28
C TYR A 877 -11.14 37.42 5.91
N PHE A 878 -10.43 37.05 4.85
CA PHE A 878 -10.86 37.31 3.49
C PHE A 878 -12.14 36.55 3.18
N ALA A 879 -12.20 35.23 3.40
CA ALA A 879 -13.40 34.44 3.18
C ALA A 879 -14.58 34.92 4.07
N TYR A 880 -14.34 35.16 5.37
CA TYR A 880 -15.34 35.67 6.30
C TYR A 880 -16.01 36.98 5.81
N ARG A 881 -15.21 37.95 5.34
CA ARG A 881 -15.72 39.26 4.89
C ARG A 881 -16.71 39.15 3.72
N PHE A 882 -16.60 38.12 2.88
CA PHE A 882 -17.55 37.91 1.78
C PHE A 882 -18.95 37.54 2.30
N TYR A 883 -19.06 36.67 3.30
CA TYR A 883 -20.35 36.34 3.92
C TYR A 883 -20.97 37.54 4.63
N LYS A 884 -20.15 38.32 5.33
CA LYS A 884 -20.61 39.54 5.99
C LYS A 884 -21.05 40.62 5.02
N LEU A 885 -20.30 40.84 3.94
CA LEU A 885 -20.62 41.84 2.92
C LEU A 885 -21.80 41.43 2.04
N ALA A 886 -21.84 40.18 1.56
CA ALA A 886 -22.91 39.71 0.70
C ALA A 886 -24.17 39.39 1.52
N PHE A 887 -24.08 38.46 2.47
CA PHE A 887 -25.25 37.84 3.09
C PHE A 887 -25.64 38.40 4.48
N ASN A 888 -24.77 39.21 5.09
CA ASN A 888 -24.97 39.77 6.44
C ASN A 888 -25.08 38.71 7.55
N ARG A 889 -24.46 37.55 7.35
CA ARG A 889 -24.44 36.45 8.33
C ARG A 889 -23.01 35.94 8.50
N LEU A 890 -22.81 35.19 9.58
CA LEU A 890 -21.62 34.36 9.73
C LEU A 890 -21.71 33.17 8.76
N PRO A 891 -20.59 32.72 8.17
CA PRO A 891 -20.57 31.43 7.48
C PRO A 891 -20.81 30.29 8.48
N THR A 892 -21.29 29.14 8.00
CA THR A 892 -21.22 27.90 8.77
C THR A 892 -19.76 27.40 8.82
N PHE A 893 -19.46 26.42 9.69
CA PHE A 893 -18.11 25.85 9.75
C PHE A 893 -17.71 25.20 8.42
N ASN A 894 -18.58 24.39 7.81
CA ASN A 894 -18.31 23.75 6.52
C ASN A 894 -18.13 24.77 5.38
N GLU A 895 -18.90 25.87 5.42
CA GLU A 895 -18.74 26.96 4.46
C GLU A 895 -17.35 27.61 4.55
N ILE A 896 -16.92 27.99 5.77
CA ILE A 896 -15.65 28.69 5.95
C ILE A 896 -14.44 27.76 5.81
N SER A 897 -14.52 26.50 6.24
CA SER A 897 -13.39 25.56 6.15
C SER A 897 -13.05 25.23 4.70
N VAL A 898 -14.07 24.96 3.87
CA VAL A 898 -13.91 24.74 2.42
C VAL A 898 -13.37 26.00 1.74
N ASP A 899 -13.93 27.17 2.08
CA ASP A 899 -13.51 28.44 1.47
C ASP A 899 -12.07 28.80 1.83
N MET A 900 -11.66 28.58 3.09
CA MET A 900 -10.28 28.74 3.52
C MET A 900 -9.33 27.76 2.82
N SER A 901 -9.69 26.49 2.71
CA SER A 901 -8.91 25.50 1.95
C SER A 901 -8.74 25.92 0.49
N SER A 902 -9.78 26.45 -0.15
CA SER A 902 -9.73 26.93 -1.54
C SER A 902 -8.73 28.07 -1.76
N LEU A 903 -8.48 28.89 -0.73
CA LEU A 903 -7.55 30.03 -0.73
C LEU A 903 -6.12 29.65 -0.37
N THR A 904 -5.86 28.38 -0.04
CA THR A 904 -4.57 27.92 0.48
C THR A 904 -3.53 27.81 -0.63
N GLY A 905 -2.43 28.54 -0.49
CA GLY A 905 -1.22 28.42 -1.31
C GLY A 905 0.03 28.55 -0.44
N GLN A 906 1.18 28.11 -0.97
CA GLN A 906 2.48 28.23 -0.31
C GLN A 906 3.19 29.54 -0.69
N THR A 907 2.88 30.11 -1.86
CA THR A 907 3.44 31.39 -2.32
C THR A 907 2.39 32.49 -2.35
N PRO A 908 2.80 33.78 -2.21
CA PRO A 908 1.87 34.89 -2.38
C PRO A 908 1.14 34.88 -3.73
N ALA A 909 1.84 34.54 -4.82
CA ALA A 909 1.27 34.49 -6.17
C ALA A 909 0.14 33.47 -6.28
N GLU A 910 0.31 32.27 -5.71
CA GLU A 910 -0.73 31.25 -5.65
C GLU A 910 -1.95 31.74 -4.85
N VAL A 911 -1.72 32.35 -3.69
CA VAL A 911 -2.80 32.87 -2.85
C VAL A 911 -3.60 33.93 -3.60
N PHE A 912 -2.95 34.86 -4.31
CA PHE A 912 -3.67 35.89 -5.06
C PHE A 912 -4.48 35.33 -6.25
N GLN A 913 -3.91 34.35 -6.98
CA GLN A 913 -4.65 33.65 -8.03
C GLN A 913 -5.89 32.96 -7.46
N LYS A 914 -5.73 32.27 -6.33
CA LYS A 914 -6.82 31.60 -5.62
C LYS A 914 -7.88 32.56 -5.09
N LYS A 915 -7.51 33.75 -4.58
CA LYS A 915 -8.47 34.80 -4.20
C LYS A 915 -9.34 35.22 -5.38
N SER A 916 -8.75 35.36 -6.57
CA SER A 916 -9.48 35.69 -7.80
C SER A 916 -10.46 34.56 -8.18
N GLN A 917 -10.00 33.31 -8.17
CA GLN A 917 -10.82 32.13 -8.45
C GLN A 917 -11.97 31.97 -7.45
N PHE A 918 -11.68 32.09 -6.15
CA PHE A 918 -12.66 32.07 -5.06
C PHE A 918 -13.75 33.11 -5.30
N THR A 919 -13.37 34.35 -5.59
CA THR A 919 -14.34 35.45 -5.83
C THR A 919 -15.23 35.15 -7.04
N ASN A 920 -14.65 34.64 -8.13
CA ASN A 920 -15.42 34.26 -9.33
C ASN A 920 -16.39 33.11 -9.04
N ALA A 921 -15.99 32.12 -8.24
CA ALA A 921 -16.87 31.03 -7.81
C ALA A 921 -17.96 31.52 -6.84
N PHE A 922 -17.63 32.44 -5.93
CA PHE A 922 -18.55 32.95 -4.91
C PHE A 922 -19.77 33.64 -5.53
N VAL A 923 -19.57 34.45 -6.59
CA VAL A 923 -20.69 35.15 -7.26
C VAL A 923 -21.61 34.23 -8.07
N LEU A 924 -21.21 32.99 -8.29
CA LEU A 924 -22.02 31.96 -8.96
C LEU A 924 -22.84 31.12 -7.98
N ARG A 925 -22.67 31.32 -6.67
CA ARG A 925 -23.43 30.56 -5.65
C ARG A 925 -24.92 30.86 -5.75
N PRO A 926 -25.80 29.86 -5.52
CA PRO A 926 -27.25 30.05 -5.58
C PRO A 926 -27.76 31.19 -4.69
N GLU A 927 -27.26 31.31 -3.46
CA GLU A 927 -27.63 32.40 -2.52
C GLU A 927 -27.24 33.78 -3.08
N PHE A 928 -26.07 33.89 -3.69
CA PHE A 928 -25.60 35.13 -4.32
C PHE A 928 -26.43 35.48 -5.55
N VAL A 929 -26.66 34.51 -6.45
CA VAL A 929 -27.45 34.70 -7.66
C VAL A 929 -28.90 35.05 -7.32
N SER A 930 -29.49 34.43 -6.30
CA SER A 930 -30.84 34.75 -5.82
C SER A 930 -30.95 36.18 -5.32
N MET A 931 -29.96 36.66 -4.55
CA MET A 931 -29.99 38.00 -3.97
C MET A 931 -29.66 39.11 -4.98
N TYR A 932 -28.71 38.85 -5.88
CA TYR A 932 -28.09 39.90 -6.70
C TYR A 932 -28.29 39.74 -8.21
N GLY A 933 -28.62 38.54 -8.70
CA GLY A 933 -28.66 38.23 -10.14
C GLY A 933 -29.65 39.07 -10.94
N GLY A 934 -30.79 39.44 -10.33
CA GLY A 934 -31.79 40.32 -10.95
C GLY A 934 -31.53 41.82 -10.79
N MET A 935 -30.50 42.24 -10.05
CA MET A 935 -30.21 43.65 -9.81
C MET A 935 -29.44 44.29 -10.96
N THR A 936 -29.82 45.52 -11.32
CA THR A 936 -28.99 46.40 -12.17
C THR A 936 -27.63 46.68 -11.52
N ASN A 937 -26.64 47.09 -12.31
CA ASN A 937 -25.29 47.40 -11.80
C ASN A 937 -25.30 48.43 -10.66
N SER A 938 -26.10 49.50 -10.80
CA SER A 938 -26.23 50.53 -9.76
C SER A 938 -26.88 49.98 -8.48
N GLN A 939 -27.96 49.19 -8.60
CA GLN A 939 -28.60 48.55 -7.44
C GLN A 939 -27.64 47.61 -6.72
N TYR A 940 -26.86 46.83 -7.48
CA TYR A 940 -25.86 45.91 -6.94
C TYR A 940 -24.77 46.62 -6.13
N VAL A 941 -24.12 47.64 -6.72
CA VAL A 941 -23.06 48.40 -6.05
C VAL A 941 -23.62 49.10 -4.80
N ASN A 942 -24.78 49.74 -4.90
CA ASN A 942 -25.42 50.42 -3.77
C ASN A 942 -25.77 49.44 -2.64
N ALA A 943 -26.28 48.25 -2.97
CA ALA A 943 -26.61 47.24 -1.97
C ALA A 943 -25.39 46.79 -1.15
N LEU A 944 -24.23 46.62 -1.81
CA LEU A 944 -22.98 46.24 -1.15
C LEU A 944 -22.38 47.40 -0.33
N MET A 945 -22.28 48.61 -0.91
CA MET A 945 -21.69 49.77 -0.22
C MET A 945 -22.52 50.22 1.00
N ASN A 946 -23.86 50.16 0.89
CA ASN A 946 -24.76 50.54 1.99
C ASN A 946 -24.71 49.56 3.17
N ARG A 947 -24.18 48.33 3.00
CA ARG A 947 -23.99 47.39 4.11
C ARG A 947 -23.18 47.99 5.26
N TYR A 948 -22.21 48.84 4.92
CA TYR A 948 -21.34 49.52 5.88
C TYR A 948 -21.45 51.06 5.79
N THR A 949 -22.51 51.58 5.16
CA THR A 949 -22.73 53.03 4.96
C THR A 949 -21.53 53.73 4.29
N LEU A 950 -20.94 53.09 3.27
CA LEU A 950 -19.73 53.58 2.61
C LEU A 950 -20.08 54.51 1.44
N SER A 951 -19.33 55.61 1.30
CA SER A 951 -19.39 56.48 0.11
C SER A 951 -18.22 56.26 -0.86
N GLN A 952 -17.07 55.80 -0.32
CA GLN A 952 -15.85 55.44 -1.05
C GLN A 952 -15.11 54.31 -0.32
N ILE A 953 -14.26 53.58 -1.05
CA ILE A 953 -13.38 52.53 -0.53
C ILE A 953 -11.93 52.75 -0.96
N THR A 954 -10.98 52.28 -0.15
CA THR A 954 -9.56 52.17 -0.50
C THR A 954 -9.20 50.68 -0.54
N THR A 955 -8.80 50.17 -1.70
CA THR A 955 -8.64 48.73 -1.98
C THR A 955 -7.42 48.50 -2.87
N PRO A 956 -6.78 47.31 -2.85
CA PRO A 956 -5.92 46.89 -3.96
C PRO A 956 -6.60 47.11 -5.31
N ASP A 957 -5.83 47.49 -6.33
CA ASP A 957 -6.36 47.73 -7.68
C ASP A 957 -7.22 46.54 -8.15
N PRO A 958 -8.53 46.73 -8.43
CA PRO A 958 -9.39 45.62 -8.82
C PRO A 958 -9.00 44.96 -10.16
N THR A 959 -8.24 45.68 -11.01
CA THR A 959 -7.70 45.21 -12.30
C THR A 959 -6.34 44.54 -12.18
N ASP A 960 -5.56 44.88 -11.14
CA ASP A 960 -4.33 44.20 -10.75
C ASP A 960 -4.37 43.81 -9.25
N PRO A 961 -5.14 42.76 -8.90
CA PRO A 961 -5.30 42.35 -7.50
C PRO A 961 -4.02 41.78 -6.88
N ASN A 962 -2.98 41.56 -7.69
CA ASN A 962 -1.67 41.11 -7.24
C ASN A 962 -0.77 42.29 -6.86
N GLY A 963 -1.15 43.51 -7.23
CA GLY A 963 -0.40 44.74 -6.93
C GLY A 963 -0.54 45.17 -5.48
N THR A 964 0.56 45.70 -4.91
CA THR A 964 0.54 46.32 -3.57
C THR A 964 -0.04 47.73 -3.56
N ASN A 965 -0.30 48.30 -4.74
CA ASN A 965 -0.83 49.65 -4.89
C ASN A 965 -2.33 49.66 -4.62
N LYS A 966 -2.78 50.56 -3.74
CA LYS A 966 -4.19 50.77 -3.46
C LYS A 966 -4.74 51.95 -4.23
N VAL A 967 -5.99 51.82 -4.68
CA VAL A 967 -6.77 52.86 -5.34
C VAL A 967 -7.96 53.26 -4.46
N THR A 968 -8.42 54.49 -4.59
CA THR A 968 -9.66 54.96 -3.95
C THR A 968 -10.78 55.03 -4.98
N LEU A 969 -11.89 54.35 -4.74
CA LEU A 969 -13.01 54.24 -5.65
C LEU A 969 -14.30 54.69 -4.95
N THR A 970 -15.03 55.61 -5.57
CA THR A 970 -16.36 56.01 -5.11
C THR A 970 -17.42 55.00 -5.58
N THR A 971 -18.62 55.08 -4.98
CA THR A 971 -19.79 54.32 -5.45
C THR A 971 -20.09 54.56 -6.94
N ALA A 972 -19.87 55.80 -7.42
CA ALA A 972 -20.03 56.16 -8.82
C ALA A 972 -18.96 55.49 -9.70
N ASP A 973 -17.70 55.47 -9.27
CA ASP A 973 -16.61 54.83 -10.02
C ASP A 973 -16.86 53.33 -10.22
N LEU A 974 -17.21 52.62 -9.15
CA LEU A 974 -17.54 51.18 -9.19
C LEU A 974 -18.71 50.89 -10.14
N THR A 975 -19.76 51.72 -10.08
CA THR A 975 -20.94 51.58 -10.96
C THR A 975 -20.60 51.83 -12.41
N ASN A 976 -19.83 52.87 -12.70
CA ASN A 976 -19.43 53.25 -14.05
C ASN A 976 -18.51 52.19 -14.67
N GLN A 977 -17.52 51.71 -13.93
CA GLN A 977 -16.59 50.68 -14.39
C GLN A 977 -17.28 49.33 -14.62
N LEU A 978 -18.22 48.95 -13.74
CA LEU A 978 -19.03 47.75 -13.93
C LEU A 978 -19.95 47.87 -15.16
N THR A 979 -20.53 49.05 -15.40
CA THR A 979 -21.41 49.31 -16.55
C THR A 979 -20.64 49.38 -17.87
N ALA A 980 -19.40 49.89 -17.84
CA ALA A 980 -18.49 49.91 -18.98
C ALA A 980 -17.85 48.53 -19.26
N GLY A 981 -18.06 47.54 -18.38
CA GLY A 981 -17.46 46.20 -18.50
C GLY A 981 -15.96 46.16 -18.19
N THR A 982 -15.38 47.23 -17.63
CA THR A 982 -13.97 47.25 -17.22
C THR A 982 -13.76 46.52 -15.89
N LEU A 983 -14.81 46.38 -15.08
CA LEU A 983 -14.86 45.48 -13.93
C LEU A 983 -16.01 44.50 -14.06
N THR A 984 -15.80 43.29 -13.53
CA THR A 984 -16.83 42.28 -13.33
C THR A 984 -17.52 42.45 -11.96
N ARG A 985 -18.69 41.85 -11.78
CA ARG A 985 -19.37 41.84 -10.47
C ARG A 985 -18.52 41.20 -9.38
N ALA A 986 -17.74 40.17 -9.73
CA ALA A 986 -16.76 39.53 -8.85
C ALA A 986 -15.67 40.52 -8.42
N GLN A 987 -15.06 41.26 -9.37
CA GLN A 987 -14.05 42.26 -9.04
C GLN A 987 -14.60 43.38 -8.16
N VAL A 988 -15.83 43.85 -8.39
CA VAL A 988 -16.49 44.83 -7.51
C VAL A 988 -16.72 44.28 -6.10
N LEU A 989 -17.22 43.04 -5.98
CA LEU A 989 -17.41 42.39 -4.68
C LEU A 989 -16.10 42.30 -3.90
N ARG A 990 -15.04 41.81 -4.56
CA ARG A 990 -13.70 41.70 -3.99
C ARG A 990 -13.15 43.06 -3.57
N ALA A 991 -13.29 44.08 -4.41
CA ALA A 991 -12.81 45.43 -4.12
C ALA A 991 -13.43 45.99 -2.83
N ILE A 992 -14.73 45.80 -2.63
CA ILE A 992 -15.41 46.25 -1.41
C ILE A 992 -15.01 45.37 -0.23
N ALA A 993 -15.01 44.04 -0.37
CA ALA A 993 -14.66 43.11 0.70
C ALA A 993 -13.22 43.28 1.21
N ASP A 994 -12.27 43.53 0.29
CA ASP A 994 -10.84 43.68 0.60
C ASP A 994 -10.43 45.13 0.88
N SER A 995 -11.39 46.05 0.97
CA SER A 995 -11.13 47.45 1.28
C SER A 995 -10.70 47.67 2.73
N ASP A 996 -9.91 48.72 2.96
CA ASP A 996 -9.44 49.11 4.29
C ASP A 996 -10.61 49.41 5.24
N GLN A 997 -11.68 50.00 4.71
CA GLN A 997 -12.88 50.34 5.48
C GLN A 997 -13.57 49.07 6.00
N VAL A 998 -13.84 48.08 5.13
CA VAL A 998 -14.48 46.83 5.54
C VAL A 998 -13.55 46.01 6.44
N PHE A 999 -12.24 45.97 6.14
CA PHE A 999 -11.25 45.31 6.99
C PHE A 999 -11.26 45.87 8.41
N ASN A 1000 -11.18 47.19 8.57
CA ASN A 1000 -11.13 47.82 9.89
C ASN A 1000 -12.42 47.63 10.71
N ILE A 1001 -13.59 47.62 10.05
CA ILE A 1001 -14.88 47.38 10.72
C ILE A 1001 -14.99 45.91 11.18
N GLU A 1002 -14.59 44.97 10.33
CA GLU A 1002 -14.80 43.55 10.57
C GLU A 1002 -13.60 42.84 11.24
N PHE A 1003 -12.51 43.54 11.56
CA PHE A 1003 -11.30 42.94 12.14
C PHE A 1003 -11.60 42.18 13.46
N ASN A 1004 -12.18 42.87 14.45
CA ASN A 1004 -12.53 42.26 15.74
C ASN A 1004 -13.61 41.16 15.59
N PRO A 1005 -14.73 41.39 14.87
CA PRO A 1005 -15.70 40.35 14.52
C PRO A 1005 -15.07 39.07 13.92
N ALA A 1006 -14.20 39.24 12.92
CA ALA A 1006 -13.50 38.15 12.28
C ALA A 1006 -12.53 37.45 13.25
N PHE A 1007 -11.77 38.21 14.06
CA PHE A 1007 -10.83 37.66 15.04
C PHE A 1007 -11.54 36.74 16.04
N VAL A 1008 -12.72 37.15 16.55
CA VAL A 1008 -13.55 36.32 17.44
C VAL A 1008 -14.09 35.10 16.70
N ALA A 1009 -14.69 35.29 15.52
CA ALA A 1009 -15.27 34.18 14.75
C ALA A 1009 -14.24 33.11 14.40
N MET A 1010 -13.01 33.51 14.06
CA MET A 1010 -11.96 32.54 13.74
C MET A 1010 -11.52 31.69 14.92
N GLN A 1011 -11.66 32.14 16.18
CA GLN A 1011 -11.39 31.28 17.34
C GLN A 1011 -12.32 30.07 17.36
N TYR A 1012 -13.60 30.29 17.00
CA TYR A 1012 -14.62 29.25 16.94
C TYR A 1012 -14.51 28.32 15.75
N TYR A 1013 -13.88 28.74 14.65
CA TYR A 1013 -13.69 27.90 13.48
C TYR A 1013 -12.37 27.12 13.53
N GLY A 1014 -11.32 27.72 14.11
CA GLY A 1014 -10.02 27.06 14.24
C GLY A 1014 -9.95 26.14 15.46
N TYR A 1015 -10.06 26.69 16.67
CA TYR A 1015 -9.89 25.91 17.91
C TYR A 1015 -11.02 24.93 18.12
N LEU A 1016 -12.23 25.45 18.27
CA LEU A 1016 -13.44 24.64 18.22
C LEU A 1016 -13.65 24.45 16.72
N ARG A 1017 -14.08 23.35 16.16
CA ARG A 1017 -14.26 23.28 14.69
C ARG A 1017 -15.74 23.44 14.39
N ARG A 1018 -16.31 24.63 14.68
CA ARG A 1018 -17.77 24.82 14.69
C ARG A 1018 -18.26 26.25 14.42
N THR A 1019 -19.54 26.39 14.09
CA THR A 1019 -20.16 27.72 13.95
C THR A 1019 -20.28 28.43 15.31
N PRO A 1020 -19.93 29.72 15.42
CA PRO A 1020 -20.07 30.49 16.65
C PRO A 1020 -21.52 30.53 17.14
N GLU A 1021 -21.75 30.24 18.43
CA GLU A 1021 -23.04 30.52 19.04
C GLU A 1021 -23.20 32.04 19.28
N PRO A 1022 -24.39 32.62 19.05
CA PRO A 1022 -24.57 34.08 19.16
C PRO A 1022 -24.20 34.66 20.52
N ALA A 1023 -24.48 33.95 21.62
CA ALA A 1023 -24.25 34.45 22.97
C ALA A 1023 -22.75 34.60 23.28
N GLY A 1024 -21.97 33.54 23.10
CA GLY A 1024 -20.53 33.57 23.36
C GLY A 1024 -19.77 34.45 22.37
N TYR A 1025 -20.15 34.41 21.09
CA TYR A 1025 -19.60 35.30 20.06
C TYR A 1025 -19.76 36.78 20.44
N ASN A 1026 -20.97 37.19 20.82
CA ASN A 1026 -21.23 38.59 21.19
C ASN A 1026 -20.54 38.98 22.50
N ALA A 1027 -20.41 38.06 23.46
CA ALA A 1027 -19.69 38.32 24.71
C ALA A 1027 -18.20 38.58 24.46
N TRP A 1028 -17.54 37.72 23.66
CA TRP A 1028 -16.13 37.91 23.30
C TRP A 1028 -15.91 39.15 22.43
N LEU A 1029 -16.81 39.44 21.50
CA LEU A 1029 -16.75 40.65 20.70
C LEU A 1029 -16.88 41.91 21.57
N ALA A 1030 -17.80 41.91 22.55
CA ALA A 1030 -17.93 43.01 23.50
C ALA A 1030 -16.66 43.17 24.35
N TYR A 1031 -16.06 42.07 24.80
CA TYR A 1031 -14.81 42.10 25.55
C TYR A 1031 -13.67 42.72 24.73
N LEU A 1032 -13.48 42.27 23.49
CA LEU A 1032 -12.38 42.72 22.64
C LEU A 1032 -12.54 44.19 22.22
N ASN A 1033 -13.78 44.64 21.98
CA ASN A 1033 -14.06 46.05 21.71
C ASN A 1033 -13.79 46.95 22.93
N ALA A 1034 -13.99 46.43 24.15
CA ALA A 1034 -13.65 47.14 25.38
C ALA A 1034 -12.14 47.09 25.71
N HIS A 1035 -11.42 46.06 25.23
CA HIS A 1035 -9.99 45.83 25.50
C HIS A 1035 -9.21 45.58 24.19
N PRO A 1036 -9.06 46.59 23.30
CA PRO A 1036 -8.57 46.42 21.93
C PRO A 1036 -7.10 45.98 21.80
N THR A 1037 -6.35 45.92 22.90
CA THR A 1037 -4.96 45.46 22.95
C THR A 1037 -4.79 44.12 23.67
N ASP A 1038 -5.86 43.56 24.26
CA ASP A 1038 -5.80 42.32 25.04
C ASP A 1038 -6.43 41.14 24.27
N TYR A 1039 -5.78 40.76 23.18
CA TYR A 1039 -6.12 39.54 22.43
C TYR A 1039 -5.77 38.28 23.22
N ARG A 1040 -4.78 38.38 24.11
CA ARG A 1040 -4.21 37.26 24.86
C ARG A 1040 -5.24 36.59 25.75
N THR A 1041 -6.06 37.36 26.48
CA THR A 1041 -7.12 36.80 27.34
C THR A 1041 -8.10 35.93 26.56
N MET A 1042 -8.50 36.37 25.36
CA MET A 1042 -9.40 35.58 24.53
C MET A 1042 -8.72 34.33 23.98
N VAL A 1043 -7.52 34.47 23.38
CA VAL A 1043 -6.77 33.32 22.85
C VAL A 1043 -6.57 32.26 23.94
N ASN A 1044 -6.20 32.68 25.15
CA ASN A 1044 -6.07 31.80 26.31
C ASN A 1044 -7.37 31.05 26.64
N GLY A 1045 -8.52 31.73 26.57
CA GLY A 1045 -9.83 31.15 26.84
C GLY A 1045 -10.22 30.03 25.87
N PHE A 1046 -9.82 30.12 24.59
CA PHE A 1046 -10.08 29.07 23.60
C PHE A 1046 -9.02 27.98 23.61
N LEU A 1047 -7.73 28.36 23.59
CA LEU A 1047 -6.58 27.47 23.62
C LEU A 1047 -6.63 26.51 24.82
N ASN A 1048 -6.95 27.02 26.01
CA ASN A 1048 -7.00 26.22 27.23
C ASN A 1048 -8.42 25.77 27.58
N SER A 1049 -9.37 25.89 26.65
CA SER A 1049 -10.71 25.34 26.85
C SER A 1049 -10.66 23.82 26.90
N VAL A 1050 -11.50 23.24 27.77
CA VAL A 1050 -11.74 21.78 27.82
C VAL A 1050 -12.16 21.27 26.45
N GLU A 1051 -12.96 22.04 25.71
CA GLU A 1051 -13.44 21.68 24.39
C GLU A 1051 -12.32 21.55 23.35
N TYR A 1052 -11.27 22.40 23.39
CA TYR A 1052 -10.12 22.26 22.48
C TYR A 1052 -9.21 21.10 22.89
N GLN A 1053 -8.90 20.96 24.18
CA GLN A 1053 -8.00 19.90 24.65
C GLN A 1053 -8.57 18.50 24.38
N LEU A 1054 -9.88 18.33 24.57
CA LEU A 1054 -10.57 17.06 24.31
C LEU A 1054 -10.60 16.66 22.83
N ARG A 1055 -10.17 17.53 21.90
CA ARG A 1055 -10.00 17.13 20.49
C ARG A 1055 -8.84 16.19 20.25
N PHE A 1056 -7.87 16.14 21.17
CA PHE A 1056 -6.60 15.45 20.92
C PHE A 1056 -6.25 14.44 22.01
N GLY A 1057 -6.94 14.45 23.15
CA GLY A 1057 -6.64 13.54 24.24
C GLY A 1057 -7.24 13.99 25.55
N THR A 1058 -6.97 13.22 26.61
CA THR A 1058 -7.45 13.53 27.96
C THR A 1058 -7.01 14.93 28.42
N VAL A 1059 -7.90 15.63 29.13
CA VAL A 1059 -7.62 16.98 29.67
C VAL A 1059 -6.48 16.87 30.67
N MET A 1060 -5.47 17.71 30.52
CA MET A 1060 -4.37 17.75 31.49
C MET A 1060 -4.89 18.22 32.85
N SER A 1061 -4.60 17.50 33.92
CA SER A 1061 -4.81 18.06 35.26
C SER A 1061 -3.93 19.31 35.42
N PRO A 1062 -4.48 20.42 35.95
CA PRO A 1062 -3.78 21.69 36.05
C PRO A 1062 -2.51 21.65 36.90
#